data_AF-A0A2A9MCC0-F1
#
_entry.id   AF-A0A2A9MCC0-F1
#
_cell.length_a   1.000
_cell.length_b   1.000
_cell.length_c   1.000
_cell.angle_alpha   90.00
_cell.angle_beta   90.00
_cell.angle_gamma   90.00
#
_symmetry.space_group_name_H-M   'P 1'
#
loop_
_entity.id
_entity.type
_entity.pdbx_description
1 polymer ?
#
loop_
_entity_poly.entity_id
_entity_poly.type
_entity_poly.pdbx_seq_one_letter_code
_entity_poly.pdbx_strand_id
1 'polypeptide(L)'
;MSQFRDTFTKEEQREPLLDYDDSAFMFYLCTVSFCTVVPWTFFSLKKVFYPGSYAKRYPEKTKAGSVYVHCKCSECVKKRERESAQADRWTKRVLGGYAWVEKLALLLAWLALLYLCVNLPEMKNLKTFDPFDILQVEPGATNREIKKAYRLMSLKYHPDKNVNDPTSAAKFILVAKAYQSLTDPTAKANYEKYGNPDGPGNMKVGMGLPRFLVEEKYQLLVLSCFFLFLLVLLPMVFICYYQRQKKYAPNGVLVETLQFLTHYMTEGSRLRNFPEYLSASGESRAMSVEKEDDVEMRAIIDHVVEPKKRVLNTPVIVRNYYLILAHMQRFHHLMSDRLRGVLDELLKVSLPITQCMAEICVLSDWLHAATSVIEFRRCLVQGLDSRCSTLLQVPHFTPDVVRHCQRGKHAARELGDFLRQDPEERKGLVEMDPSQQLDVQAFCHQVSRMKMDATVFVEDESEIVVGDFATCQVTLTRMNLKEGEAAGAVHAPLLPLAKYEEWWIFLIDKSESASTGGRVLNFVRCKSPERVVEERIQFRINRVGKQSVIALAMCDSYSGCDCAAEIEFRAYHPEEKPRPVWIHPEDLRLDEEPTLFQQMLGEIYNSSDEEESFDLDENMRVAVKKKAPEEAKPQDAAGSAQGAAQTSPSTAAASAKNENASPQTVSGEEQNGAEKEGQ
;
A
#
# COMPACT_ATOMS: atom_id res chain seq x y z
N MET A 1 70.05 -0.13 -36.05
CA MET A 1 68.75 -0.43 -36.70
C MET A 1 67.81 -1.28 -35.84
N SER A 2 68.27 -2.17 -34.95
CA SER A 2 67.38 -2.98 -34.07
C SER A 2 66.36 -2.14 -33.29
N GLN A 3 66.82 -1.11 -32.56
CA GLN A 3 65.99 -0.19 -31.78
C GLN A 3 64.83 0.48 -32.54
N PHE A 4 64.83 0.51 -33.88
CA PHE A 4 63.71 1.03 -34.66
C PHE A 4 62.65 -0.05 -34.95
N ARG A 5 63.05 -1.33 -35.00
CA ARG A 5 62.15 -2.47 -35.19
C ARG A 5 61.40 -2.83 -33.91
N ASP A 6 62.09 -2.73 -32.77
CA ASP A 6 61.55 -3.00 -31.43
C ASP A 6 60.41 -2.03 -31.03
N THR A 7 60.34 -0.85 -31.67
CA THR A 7 59.27 0.14 -31.45
C THR A 7 57.97 -0.25 -32.17
N PHE A 8 58.06 -0.76 -33.41
CA PHE A 8 56.88 -1.09 -34.23
C PHE A 8 56.28 -2.46 -33.90
N THR A 9 57.08 -3.44 -33.44
CA THR A 9 56.55 -4.71 -32.92
C THR A 9 55.77 -4.54 -31.61
N LYS A 10 55.79 -3.35 -31.00
CA LYS A 10 55.10 -3.05 -29.74
C LYS A 10 53.61 -2.74 -29.90
N GLU A 11 53.13 -2.52 -31.12
CA GLU A 11 51.70 -2.27 -31.39
C GLU A 11 50.88 -3.57 -31.48
N GLU A 12 51.53 -4.69 -31.79
CA GLU A 12 50.90 -6.02 -31.94
C GLU A 12 50.56 -6.68 -30.60
N GLN A 13 51.03 -6.10 -29.49
CA GLN A 13 50.64 -6.47 -28.12
C GLN A 13 50.16 -5.23 -27.33
N ARG A 14 49.01 -4.67 -27.75
CA ARG A 14 48.17 -3.92 -26.81
C ARG A 14 47.66 -4.89 -25.74
N GLU A 15 48.34 -4.96 -24.59
CA GLU A 15 47.75 -5.58 -23.39
C GLU A 15 46.35 -4.98 -23.16
N PRO A 16 45.30 -5.79 -22.97
CA PRO A 16 43.96 -5.26 -22.78
C PRO A 16 43.93 -4.39 -21.52
N LEU A 17 43.38 -3.19 -21.66
CA LEU A 17 43.38 -2.17 -20.60
C LEU A 17 42.52 -2.57 -19.37
N LEU A 18 41.71 -3.63 -19.54
CA LEU A 18 40.93 -4.32 -18.52
C LEU A 18 41.24 -5.82 -18.65
N ASP A 19 41.84 -6.41 -17.62
CA ASP A 19 41.95 -7.87 -17.51
C ASP A 19 40.67 -8.41 -16.86
N TYR A 20 40.29 -9.63 -17.20
CA TYR A 20 39.12 -10.32 -16.65
C TYR A 20 39.62 -11.45 -15.76
N ASP A 21 39.18 -11.51 -14.51
CA ASP A 21 39.68 -12.50 -13.55
C ASP A 21 38.56 -13.45 -13.09
N ASP A 22 38.61 -14.68 -13.60
CA ASP A 22 37.67 -15.75 -13.25
C ASP A 22 37.75 -16.12 -11.75
N SER A 23 38.92 -15.96 -11.12
CA SER A 23 39.06 -16.21 -9.68
C SER A 23 38.35 -15.13 -8.87
N ALA A 24 38.55 -13.85 -9.20
CA ALA A 24 37.82 -12.73 -8.61
C ALA A 24 36.31 -12.83 -8.86
N PHE A 25 35.88 -13.27 -10.05
CA PHE A 25 34.47 -13.53 -10.33
C PHE A 25 33.89 -14.62 -9.40
N MET A 26 34.61 -15.70 -9.14
CA MET A 26 34.13 -16.77 -8.24
C MET A 26 34.02 -16.29 -6.78
N PHE A 27 34.94 -15.44 -6.29
CA PHE A 27 34.81 -14.78 -4.99
C PHE A 27 33.62 -13.80 -4.95
N TYR A 28 33.43 -13.00 -6.01
CA TYR A 28 32.30 -12.08 -6.14
C TYR A 28 30.96 -12.81 -6.17
N LEU A 29 30.83 -13.84 -7.01
CA LEU A 29 29.63 -14.68 -7.10
C LEU A 29 29.33 -15.36 -5.76
N CYS A 30 30.35 -15.91 -5.08
CA CYS A 30 30.18 -16.52 -3.76
C CYS A 30 29.68 -15.53 -2.70
N THR A 31 30.20 -14.29 -2.67
CA THR A 31 29.74 -13.27 -1.71
C THR A 31 28.34 -12.75 -2.05
N VAL A 32 28.00 -12.53 -3.32
CA VAL A 32 26.65 -12.16 -3.76
C VAL A 32 25.63 -13.28 -3.46
N SER A 33 25.98 -14.54 -3.73
CA SER A 33 25.14 -15.69 -3.37
C SER A 33 24.95 -15.82 -1.86
N PHE A 34 25.99 -15.61 -1.04
CA PHE A 34 25.85 -15.60 0.43
C PHE A 34 24.92 -14.45 0.89
N CYS A 35 25.16 -13.23 0.41
CA CYS A 35 24.37 -12.04 0.76
C CYS A 35 22.92 -12.06 0.25
N THR A 36 22.56 -12.95 -0.66
CA THR A 36 21.18 -13.15 -1.14
C THR A 36 20.51 -14.36 -0.48
N VAL A 37 21.20 -15.50 -0.42
CA VAL A 37 20.68 -16.74 0.20
C VAL A 37 20.47 -16.57 1.71
N VAL A 38 21.40 -15.95 2.45
CA VAL A 38 21.25 -15.84 3.91
C VAL A 38 20.02 -14.99 4.31
N PRO A 39 19.79 -13.77 3.79
CA PRO A 39 18.55 -13.05 4.06
C PRO A 39 17.29 -13.77 3.56
N TRP A 40 17.34 -14.39 2.38
CA TRP A 40 16.19 -15.13 1.84
C TRP A 40 15.82 -16.32 2.74
N THR A 41 16.80 -17.08 3.25
CA THR A 41 16.55 -18.13 4.24
C THR A 41 15.96 -17.56 5.53
N PHE A 42 16.50 -16.47 6.08
CA PHE A 42 15.95 -15.85 7.28
C PHE A 42 14.47 -15.46 7.10
N PHE A 43 14.12 -14.79 6.00
CA PHE A 43 12.72 -14.47 5.69
C PHE A 43 11.86 -15.73 5.48
N SER A 44 12.38 -16.73 4.74
CA SER A 44 11.63 -17.94 4.41
C SER A 44 11.48 -18.91 5.60
N LEU A 45 12.38 -18.85 6.58
CA LEU A 45 12.26 -19.52 7.89
C LEU A 45 11.33 -18.73 8.82
N LYS A 46 11.41 -17.39 8.85
CA LYS A 46 10.49 -16.53 9.61
C LYS A 46 9.03 -16.75 9.19
N LYS A 47 8.74 -16.91 7.89
CA LYS A 47 7.42 -17.33 7.37
C LYS A 47 6.91 -18.66 7.97
N VAL A 48 7.80 -19.59 8.32
CA VAL A 48 7.46 -20.94 8.80
C VAL A 48 7.32 -20.98 10.32
N PHE A 49 8.24 -20.36 11.05
CA PHE A 49 8.27 -20.36 12.52
C PHE A 49 7.45 -19.24 13.17
N TYR A 50 7.25 -18.10 12.49
CA TYR A 50 6.52 -16.94 13.02
C TYR A 50 5.35 -16.55 12.08
N PRO A 51 4.33 -17.41 11.92
CA PRO A 51 3.21 -17.19 10.99
C PRO A 51 2.38 -15.93 11.30
N GLY A 52 2.37 -15.47 12.56
CA GLY A 52 1.55 -14.33 13.00
C GLY A 52 1.97 -12.94 12.49
N SER A 53 3.06 -12.82 11.73
CA SER A 53 3.57 -11.54 11.21
C SER A 53 2.93 -11.08 9.89
N TYR A 54 2.13 -11.92 9.24
CA TYR A 54 1.41 -11.57 8.01
C TYR A 54 -0.09 -11.48 8.33
N ALA A 55 -0.72 -10.36 7.91
CA ALA A 55 -2.09 -9.92 8.24
C ALA A 55 -3.02 -11.00 8.85
N LYS A 56 -3.04 -11.09 10.18
CA LYS A 56 -4.01 -11.92 10.91
C LYS A 56 -5.42 -11.49 10.49
N ARG A 57 -6.22 -12.43 9.97
CA ARG A 57 -7.62 -12.18 9.57
C ARG A 57 -8.49 -11.72 10.75
N TYR A 58 -8.12 -12.15 11.96
CA TYR A 58 -8.57 -11.63 13.25
C TYR A 58 -7.33 -11.06 13.98
N PRO A 59 -6.99 -9.77 13.79
CA PRO A 59 -5.86 -9.13 14.45
C PRO A 59 -6.20 -8.73 15.89
N GLU A 60 -5.24 -8.78 16.81
CA GLU A 60 -5.49 -8.41 18.22
C GLU A 60 -5.56 -6.89 18.45
N LYS A 61 -4.86 -6.09 17.65
CA LYS A 61 -4.78 -4.62 17.79
C LYS A 61 -4.98 -3.88 16.48
N THR A 62 -5.54 -2.67 16.54
CA THR A 62 -5.66 -1.74 15.42
C THR A 62 -4.31 -1.07 15.10
N LYS A 63 -4.29 -0.24 14.03
CA LYS A 63 -3.11 0.61 13.73
C LYS A 63 -2.86 1.70 14.77
N ALA A 64 -3.90 2.13 15.50
CA ALA A 64 -3.79 3.09 16.60
C ALA A 64 -3.40 2.44 17.95
N GLY A 65 -3.42 1.11 18.02
CA GLY A 65 -3.03 0.34 19.20
C GLY A 65 -4.19 -0.20 20.05
N SER A 66 -5.42 0.23 19.78
CA SER A 66 -6.66 -0.24 20.41
C SER A 66 -6.85 -1.76 20.24
N VAL A 67 -7.47 -2.42 21.21
CA VAL A 67 -7.68 -3.87 21.23
C VAL A 67 -9.01 -4.23 20.57
N TYR A 68 -9.00 -5.20 19.65
CA TYR A 68 -10.22 -5.64 18.95
C TYR A 68 -11.12 -6.50 19.86
N VAL A 69 -12.33 -6.01 20.13
CA VAL A 69 -13.40 -6.78 20.80
C VAL A 69 -14.14 -7.60 19.75
N HIS A 70 -13.93 -8.92 19.75
CA HIS A 70 -14.60 -9.86 18.84
C HIS A 70 -15.72 -10.64 19.54
N CYS A 71 -16.75 -11.01 18.78
CA CYS A 71 -17.89 -11.76 19.29
C CYS A 71 -17.44 -13.09 19.94
N LYS A 72 -18.07 -13.40 21.09
CA LYS A 72 -17.78 -14.57 21.93
C LYS A 72 -18.83 -15.68 21.83
N CYS A 73 -19.88 -15.51 21.02
CA CYS A 73 -20.90 -16.55 20.86
C CYS A 73 -20.33 -17.81 20.19
N SER A 74 -20.93 -18.96 20.51
CA SER A 74 -20.44 -20.30 20.19
C SER A 74 -20.19 -20.50 18.70
N GLU A 75 -21.02 -19.94 17.82
CA GLU A 75 -20.84 -20.02 16.38
C GLU A 75 -19.65 -19.18 15.87
N CYS A 76 -19.48 -17.95 16.38
CA CYS A 76 -18.36 -17.09 16.00
C CYS A 76 -17.01 -17.62 16.51
N VAL A 77 -17.00 -18.28 17.68
CA VAL A 77 -15.83 -18.99 18.20
C VAL A 77 -15.52 -20.20 17.31
N LYS A 78 -16.49 -21.11 17.10
CA LYS A 78 -16.34 -22.28 16.19
C LYS A 78 -15.93 -21.91 14.76
N LYS A 79 -16.34 -20.73 14.27
CA LYS A 79 -15.90 -20.20 12.96
C LYS A 79 -14.43 -19.76 13.01
N ARG A 80 -14.04 -18.96 14.02
CA ARG A 80 -12.65 -18.49 14.18
C ARG A 80 -11.66 -19.64 14.39
N GLU A 81 -12.04 -20.64 15.17
CA GLU A 81 -11.27 -21.88 15.40
C GLU A 81 -11.12 -22.71 14.11
N ARG A 82 -12.20 -22.84 13.32
CA ARG A 82 -12.12 -23.45 11.98
C ARG A 82 -11.15 -22.66 11.10
N GLU A 83 -11.25 -21.34 11.05
CA GLU A 83 -10.38 -20.49 10.22
C GLU A 83 -8.90 -20.53 10.66
N SER A 84 -8.60 -20.51 11.96
CA SER A 84 -7.22 -20.66 12.46
C SER A 84 -6.68 -22.07 12.15
N ALA A 85 -7.41 -23.13 12.49
CA ALA A 85 -7.02 -24.51 12.18
C ALA A 85 -6.83 -24.74 10.67
N GLN A 86 -7.63 -24.08 9.80
CA GLN A 86 -7.42 -24.13 8.36
C GLN A 86 -6.11 -23.45 7.94
N ALA A 87 -5.75 -22.32 8.55
CA ALA A 87 -4.52 -21.58 8.30
C ALA A 87 -3.27 -22.21 8.94
N ASP A 88 -3.44 -22.98 10.03
CA ASP A 88 -2.38 -23.66 10.79
C ASP A 88 -1.95 -25.02 10.24
N ARG A 89 -2.55 -25.48 9.13
CA ARG A 89 -2.10 -26.67 8.40
C ARG A 89 -0.72 -26.46 7.76
N TRP A 90 0.30 -26.75 8.55
CA TRP A 90 1.74 -26.78 8.20
C TRP A 90 2.03 -27.44 6.84
N THR A 91 1.31 -28.51 6.48
CA THR A 91 1.42 -29.17 5.18
C THR A 91 1.12 -28.23 4.00
N LYS A 92 0.11 -27.36 4.10
CA LYS A 92 -0.16 -26.31 3.08
C LYS A 92 0.86 -25.15 3.14
N ARG A 93 1.53 -24.92 4.27
CA ARG A 93 2.58 -23.89 4.41
C ARG A 93 3.91 -24.32 3.77
N VAL A 94 4.24 -25.61 3.83
CA VAL A 94 5.53 -26.15 3.35
C VAL A 94 5.42 -26.77 1.96
N LEU A 95 4.34 -27.49 1.64
CA LEU A 95 4.15 -28.17 0.36
C LEU A 95 3.02 -27.60 -0.52
N GLY A 96 2.38 -26.49 -0.11
CA GLY A 96 1.24 -25.92 -0.84
C GLY A 96 1.61 -25.01 -2.02
N GLY A 97 1.06 -25.29 -3.20
CA GLY A 97 1.03 -24.36 -4.33
C GLY A 97 2.42 -23.93 -4.83
N TYR A 98 2.77 -22.66 -4.66
CA TYR A 98 4.07 -22.10 -5.05
C TYR A 98 5.13 -22.16 -3.91
N ALA A 99 4.73 -22.48 -2.68
CA ALA A 99 5.63 -22.45 -1.52
C ALA A 99 6.73 -23.53 -1.60
N TRP A 100 6.42 -24.73 -2.11
CA TRP A 100 7.44 -25.77 -2.31
C TRP A 100 8.45 -25.38 -3.40
N VAL A 101 8.05 -24.57 -4.39
CA VAL A 101 8.95 -24.02 -5.41
C VAL A 101 9.91 -23.01 -4.78
N GLU A 102 9.43 -22.14 -3.88
CA GLU A 102 10.30 -21.25 -3.08
C GLU A 102 11.32 -22.08 -2.28
N LYS A 103 10.90 -23.19 -1.64
CA LYS A 103 11.81 -24.06 -0.86
C LYS A 103 12.80 -24.84 -1.74
N LEU A 104 12.38 -25.34 -2.90
CA LEU A 104 13.26 -26.06 -3.82
C LEU A 104 14.30 -25.11 -4.45
N ALA A 105 13.89 -23.90 -4.85
CA ALA A 105 14.83 -22.89 -5.35
C ALA A 105 15.83 -22.47 -4.26
N LEU A 106 15.40 -22.34 -3.01
CA LEU A 106 16.25 -22.06 -1.85
C LEU A 106 17.26 -23.20 -1.57
N LEU A 107 16.83 -24.46 -1.69
CA LEU A 107 17.69 -25.64 -1.57
C LEU A 107 18.74 -25.69 -2.70
N LEU A 108 18.32 -25.46 -3.95
CA LEU A 108 19.22 -25.40 -5.10
C LEU A 108 20.24 -24.24 -4.97
N ALA A 109 19.81 -23.09 -4.44
CA ALA A 109 20.72 -21.96 -4.18
C ALA A 109 21.74 -22.27 -3.07
N TRP A 110 21.37 -23.02 -2.03
CA TRP A 110 22.32 -23.54 -1.04
C TRP A 110 23.29 -24.56 -1.63
N LEU A 111 22.81 -25.48 -2.47
CA LEU A 111 23.67 -26.46 -3.15
C LEU A 111 24.67 -25.78 -4.11
N ALA A 112 24.23 -24.74 -4.82
CA ALA A 112 25.09 -23.90 -5.65
C ALA A 112 26.12 -23.13 -4.81
N LEU A 113 25.71 -22.51 -3.69
CA LEU A 113 26.63 -21.82 -2.77
C LEU A 113 27.64 -22.78 -2.14
N LEU A 114 27.22 -23.98 -1.73
CA LEU A 114 28.10 -25.03 -1.22
C LEU A 114 29.11 -25.48 -2.30
N TYR A 115 28.67 -25.69 -3.54
CA TYR A 115 29.54 -26.00 -4.66
C TYR A 115 30.56 -24.89 -4.94
N LEU A 116 30.14 -23.62 -4.93
CA LEU A 116 31.06 -22.47 -5.06
C LEU A 116 32.11 -22.46 -3.94
N CYS A 117 31.69 -22.63 -2.69
CA CYS A 117 32.59 -22.69 -1.53
C CYS A 117 33.61 -23.85 -1.59
N VAL A 118 33.20 -25.02 -2.12
CA VAL A 118 34.07 -26.21 -2.23
C VAL A 118 35.13 -26.07 -3.33
N ASN A 119 34.82 -25.41 -4.45
CA ASN A 119 35.77 -25.19 -5.54
C ASN A 119 36.66 -23.93 -5.35
N LEU A 120 36.28 -23.03 -4.44
CA LEU A 120 37.02 -21.81 -4.10
C LEU A 120 38.52 -22.00 -3.72
N PRO A 121 38.95 -23.07 -3.01
CA PRO A 121 40.33 -23.21 -2.56
C PRO A 121 41.36 -23.49 -3.67
N GLU A 122 40.92 -24.08 -4.79
CA GLU A 122 41.81 -24.56 -5.84
C GLU A 122 42.42 -23.42 -6.68
N MET A 123 41.76 -22.25 -6.68
CA MET A 123 42.17 -21.04 -7.41
C MET A 123 43.20 -20.16 -6.70
N LYS A 124 43.77 -20.60 -5.55
CA LYS A 124 44.66 -19.79 -4.67
C LYS A 124 46.06 -19.44 -5.22
N ASN A 125 46.26 -19.39 -6.53
CA ASN A 125 47.57 -19.14 -7.16
C ASN A 125 47.75 -17.70 -7.70
N LEU A 126 47.25 -16.69 -6.98
CA LEU A 126 47.77 -15.32 -7.08
C LEU A 126 49.19 -15.27 -6.49
N LYS A 127 50.17 -15.73 -7.27
CA LYS A 127 51.58 -15.73 -6.88
C LYS A 127 52.15 -14.32 -6.90
N THR A 128 52.20 -13.69 -5.73
CA THR A 128 53.09 -12.56 -5.46
C THR A 128 54.50 -12.90 -5.93
N PHE A 129 55.21 -11.92 -6.49
CA PHE A 129 56.57 -12.12 -6.98
C PHE A 129 57.54 -12.35 -5.81
N ASP A 130 57.91 -13.60 -5.54
CA ASP A 130 58.95 -13.94 -4.57
C ASP A 130 60.26 -14.31 -5.28
N PRO A 131 61.32 -13.50 -5.18
CA PRO A 131 62.58 -13.75 -5.85
C PRO A 131 63.44 -14.84 -5.21
N PHE A 132 63.21 -15.18 -3.95
CA PHE A 132 63.89 -16.27 -3.25
C PHE A 132 63.36 -17.63 -3.73
N ASP A 133 62.04 -17.76 -3.84
CA ASP A 133 61.36 -18.92 -4.43
C ASP A 133 61.71 -19.12 -5.92
N ILE A 134 61.73 -18.03 -6.70
CA ILE A 134 62.08 -18.08 -8.14
C ILE A 134 63.53 -18.53 -8.36
N LEU A 135 64.46 -18.15 -7.48
CA LEU A 135 65.86 -18.55 -7.55
C LEU A 135 66.19 -19.84 -6.79
N GLN A 136 65.25 -20.37 -6.00
CA GLN A 136 65.42 -21.53 -5.11
C GLN A 136 66.57 -21.33 -4.10
N VAL A 137 66.53 -20.22 -3.37
CA VAL A 137 67.48 -19.84 -2.30
C VAL A 137 66.73 -19.37 -1.05
N GLU A 138 67.31 -19.55 0.13
CA GLU A 138 66.67 -19.15 1.39
C GLU A 138 66.67 -17.62 1.60
N PRO A 139 65.65 -17.05 2.27
CA PRO A 139 65.64 -15.64 2.69
C PRO A 139 66.85 -15.30 3.57
N GLY A 140 67.76 -14.49 3.04
CA GLY A 140 69.04 -14.15 3.68
C GLY A 140 70.28 -14.77 3.03
N ALA A 141 70.13 -15.58 1.97
CA ALA A 141 71.24 -16.11 1.18
C ALA A 141 72.23 -15.02 0.73
N THR A 142 73.53 -15.33 0.73
CA THR A 142 74.57 -14.34 0.43
C THR A 142 74.61 -13.99 -1.07
N ASN A 143 75.20 -12.83 -1.38
CA ASN A 143 75.50 -12.41 -2.75
C ASN A 143 76.38 -13.42 -3.55
N ARG A 144 77.01 -14.40 -2.90
CA ARG A 144 77.72 -15.50 -3.57
C ARG A 144 76.78 -16.65 -3.93
N GLU A 145 75.86 -17.01 -3.06
CA GLU A 145 74.83 -18.03 -3.32
C GLU A 145 73.80 -17.57 -4.34
N ILE A 146 73.30 -16.34 -4.23
CA ILE A 146 72.38 -15.73 -5.22
C ILE A 146 73.00 -15.76 -6.63
N LYS A 147 74.29 -15.44 -6.77
CA LYS A 147 75.03 -15.52 -8.04
C LYS A 147 75.26 -16.95 -8.53
N LYS A 148 75.35 -17.94 -7.62
CA LYS A 148 75.46 -19.37 -7.97
C LYS A 148 74.12 -19.94 -8.45
N ALA A 149 73.04 -19.62 -7.73
CA ALA A 149 71.67 -20.02 -8.06
C ALA A 149 71.21 -19.41 -9.39
N TYR A 150 71.41 -18.10 -9.60
CA TYR A 150 71.12 -17.43 -10.87
C TYR A 150 71.82 -18.12 -12.05
N ARG A 151 73.12 -18.41 -11.96
CA ARG A 151 73.85 -19.12 -13.03
C ARG A 151 73.23 -20.49 -13.34
N LEU A 152 72.83 -21.25 -12.31
CA LEU A 152 72.23 -22.58 -12.46
C LEU A 152 70.84 -22.48 -13.10
N MET A 153 69.99 -21.56 -12.66
CA MET A 153 68.64 -21.36 -13.18
C MET A 153 68.64 -20.75 -14.58
N SER A 154 69.52 -19.79 -14.88
CA SER A 154 69.71 -19.26 -16.23
C SER A 154 70.26 -20.30 -17.20
N LEU A 155 71.13 -21.22 -16.76
CA LEU A 155 71.58 -22.35 -17.60
C LEU A 155 70.46 -23.37 -17.89
N LYS A 156 69.52 -23.53 -16.95
CA LYS A 156 68.36 -24.44 -17.04
C LYS A 156 67.28 -23.89 -17.98
N TYR A 157 66.97 -22.60 -17.89
CA TYR A 157 65.91 -21.93 -18.67
C TYR A 157 66.44 -21.14 -19.88
N HIS A 158 67.71 -21.28 -20.26
CA HIS A 158 68.30 -20.53 -21.37
C HIS A 158 67.52 -20.72 -22.67
N PRO A 159 67.13 -19.65 -23.40
CA PRO A 159 66.28 -19.77 -24.60
C PRO A 159 66.95 -20.60 -25.70
N ASP A 160 68.26 -20.42 -25.91
CA ASP A 160 69.08 -21.15 -26.89
C ASP A 160 69.12 -22.68 -26.65
N LYS A 161 68.82 -23.15 -25.42
CA LYS A 161 68.75 -24.57 -25.08
C LYS A 161 67.33 -25.14 -25.09
N ASN A 162 66.32 -24.28 -25.06
CA ASN A 162 64.92 -24.62 -24.89
C ASN A 162 64.05 -23.99 -26.00
N VAL A 163 64.56 -24.00 -27.24
CA VAL A 163 64.02 -23.27 -28.40
C VAL A 163 62.52 -23.52 -28.65
N ASN A 164 62.02 -24.71 -28.27
CA ASN A 164 60.63 -25.12 -28.48
C ASN A 164 59.70 -24.86 -27.27
N ASP A 165 60.18 -24.30 -26.15
CA ASP A 165 59.36 -24.03 -24.95
C ASP A 165 59.23 -22.52 -24.67
N PRO A 166 58.11 -21.87 -25.04
CA PRO A 166 57.89 -20.45 -24.74
C PRO A 166 57.81 -20.16 -23.24
N THR A 167 57.48 -21.17 -22.40
CA THR A 167 57.45 -20.99 -20.95
C THR A 167 58.85 -20.88 -20.35
N SER A 168 59.87 -21.47 -20.98
CA SER A 168 61.27 -21.32 -20.56
C SER A 168 61.79 -19.91 -20.79
N ALA A 169 61.42 -19.25 -21.89
CA ALA A 169 61.74 -17.85 -22.13
C ALA A 169 61.11 -16.93 -21.05
N ALA A 170 59.84 -17.14 -20.70
CA ALA A 170 59.18 -16.40 -19.62
C ALA A 170 59.84 -16.66 -18.25
N LYS A 171 60.19 -17.92 -17.93
CA LYS A 171 60.91 -18.28 -16.69
C LYS A 171 62.31 -17.67 -16.63
N PHE A 172 63.02 -17.58 -17.76
CA PHE A 172 64.33 -16.92 -17.85
C PHE A 172 64.24 -15.43 -17.51
N ILE A 173 63.22 -14.73 -18.01
CA ILE A 173 62.96 -13.32 -17.68
C ILE A 173 62.64 -13.16 -16.19
N LEU A 174 61.81 -14.04 -15.61
CA LEU A 174 61.51 -14.03 -14.17
C LEU A 174 62.76 -14.30 -13.31
N VAL A 175 63.61 -15.25 -13.70
CA VAL A 175 64.89 -15.54 -13.03
C VAL A 175 65.86 -14.36 -13.11
N ALA A 176 65.90 -13.64 -14.24
CA ALA A 176 66.68 -12.41 -14.39
C ALA A 176 66.15 -11.27 -13.50
N LYS A 177 64.82 -11.04 -13.47
CA LYS A 177 64.20 -10.06 -12.56
C LYS A 177 64.41 -10.40 -11.10
N ALA A 178 64.33 -11.68 -10.72
CA ALA A 178 64.58 -12.12 -9.35
C ALA A 178 66.03 -11.85 -8.93
N TYR A 179 66.98 -12.17 -9.79
CA TYR A 179 68.40 -11.86 -9.55
C TYR A 179 68.66 -10.35 -9.46
N GLN A 180 68.03 -9.54 -10.31
CA GLN A 180 68.10 -8.08 -10.22
C GLN A 180 67.53 -7.56 -8.89
N SER A 181 66.34 -8.02 -8.49
CA SER A 181 65.67 -7.62 -7.23
C SER A 181 66.48 -7.89 -5.96
N LEU A 182 67.41 -8.86 -6.00
CA LEU A 182 68.26 -9.19 -4.85
C LEU A 182 69.68 -8.60 -4.93
N THR A 183 70.11 -8.09 -6.08
CA THR A 183 71.51 -7.65 -6.30
C THR A 183 71.70 -6.21 -6.75
N ASP A 184 70.68 -5.57 -7.33
CA ASP A 184 70.66 -4.13 -7.59
C ASP A 184 70.05 -3.40 -6.37
N PRO A 185 70.75 -2.42 -5.75
CA PRO A 185 70.22 -1.72 -4.59
C PRO A 185 68.91 -0.94 -4.87
N THR A 186 68.69 -0.51 -6.12
CA THR A 186 67.48 0.22 -6.52
C THR A 186 66.29 -0.73 -6.70
N ALA A 187 66.48 -1.84 -7.43
CA ALA A 187 65.45 -2.88 -7.59
C ALA A 187 65.13 -3.57 -6.25
N LYS A 188 66.12 -3.70 -5.37
CA LYS A 188 65.92 -4.21 -4.00
C LYS A 188 65.09 -3.24 -3.15
N ALA A 189 65.42 -1.96 -3.12
CA ALA A 189 64.63 -0.97 -2.39
C ALA A 189 63.19 -0.84 -2.96
N ASN A 190 63.01 -1.00 -4.27
CA ASN A 190 61.70 -1.10 -4.89
C ASN A 190 60.94 -2.36 -4.44
N TYR A 191 61.60 -3.52 -4.41
CA TYR A 191 60.99 -4.76 -3.94
C TYR A 191 60.60 -4.68 -2.45
N GLU A 192 61.47 -4.19 -1.58
CA GLU A 192 61.21 -4.01 -0.15
C GLU A 192 60.09 -3.00 0.15
N LYS A 193 59.83 -2.04 -0.77
CA LYS A 193 58.82 -0.98 -0.60
C LYS A 193 57.49 -1.24 -1.33
N TYR A 194 57.51 -1.99 -2.43
CA TYR A 194 56.37 -2.17 -3.34
C TYR A 194 56.06 -3.64 -3.69
N GLY A 195 56.85 -4.61 -3.22
CA GLY A 195 56.70 -6.03 -3.53
C GLY A 195 57.08 -6.42 -4.97
N ASN A 196 57.69 -5.50 -5.74
CA ASN A 196 58.03 -5.69 -7.15
C ASN A 196 59.32 -4.92 -7.51
N PRO A 197 60.33 -5.52 -8.16
CA PRO A 197 61.58 -4.83 -8.52
C PRO A 197 61.40 -3.63 -9.46
N ASP A 198 60.40 -3.65 -10.34
CA ASP A 198 60.18 -2.56 -11.32
C ASP A 198 59.62 -1.27 -10.67
N GLY A 199 59.39 -1.25 -9.35
CA GLY A 199 58.84 -0.11 -8.62
C GLY A 199 57.33 -0.18 -8.41
N PRO A 200 56.65 0.96 -8.15
CA PRO A 200 55.20 0.99 -7.97
C PRO A 200 54.52 0.62 -9.29
N GLY A 201 53.98 -0.60 -9.36
CA GLY A 201 53.31 -1.09 -10.54
C GLY A 201 52.05 -0.29 -10.87
N ASN A 202 51.82 -0.03 -12.16
CA ASN A 202 50.54 0.52 -12.63
C ASN A 202 49.41 -0.39 -12.15
N MET A 203 48.43 0.19 -11.45
CA MET A 203 47.29 -0.56 -10.89
C MET A 203 46.43 -1.12 -12.04
N LYS A 204 46.67 -2.39 -12.41
CA LYS A 204 45.84 -3.12 -13.37
C LYS A 204 44.46 -3.36 -12.75
N VAL A 205 43.46 -2.59 -13.21
CA VAL A 205 42.07 -2.75 -12.78
C VAL A 205 41.48 -3.95 -13.51
N GLY A 206 41.48 -5.09 -12.82
CA GLY A 206 40.77 -6.29 -13.28
C GLY A 206 39.27 -6.16 -13.03
N MET A 207 38.43 -6.60 -13.97
CA MET A 207 37.00 -6.77 -13.74
C MET A 207 36.70 -8.21 -13.31
N GLY A 208 36.02 -8.36 -12.18
CA GLY A 208 35.53 -9.65 -11.66
C GLY A 208 34.31 -10.16 -12.43
N LEU A 209 34.41 -10.23 -13.76
CA LEU A 209 33.46 -10.87 -14.66
C LEU A 209 34.17 -12.04 -15.36
N PRO A 210 33.45 -13.14 -15.69
CA PRO A 210 34.10 -14.34 -16.21
C PRO A 210 34.47 -14.19 -17.68
N ARG A 211 35.62 -14.76 -18.06
CA ARG A 211 36.21 -14.62 -19.41
C ARG A 211 35.29 -15.11 -20.53
N PHE A 212 34.51 -16.17 -20.29
CA PHE A 212 33.55 -16.72 -21.27
C PHE A 212 32.49 -15.70 -21.74
N LEU A 213 32.22 -14.63 -20.98
CA LEU A 213 31.25 -13.61 -21.36
C LEU A 213 31.78 -12.68 -22.48
N VAL A 214 33.10 -12.66 -22.68
CA VAL A 214 33.82 -11.76 -23.61
C VAL A 214 34.60 -12.55 -24.67
N GLU A 215 34.85 -13.84 -24.47
CA GLU A 215 35.36 -14.76 -25.50
C GLU A 215 34.55 -14.67 -26.81
N GLU A 216 35.24 -14.42 -27.93
CA GLU A 216 34.65 -14.30 -29.28
C GLU A 216 33.71 -15.47 -29.64
N LYS A 217 34.09 -16.68 -29.20
CA LYS A 217 33.34 -17.94 -29.34
C LYS A 217 31.93 -17.88 -28.76
N TYR A 218 31.72 -17.13 -27.68
CA TYR A 218 30.46 -17.05 -26.94
C TYR A 218 29.78 -15.68 -27.08
N GLN A 219 30.50 -14.65 -27.50
CA GLN A 219 30.01 -13.28 -27.67
C GLN A 219 28.67 -13.20 -28.45
N LEU A 220 28.54 -13.94 -29.56
CA LEU A 220 27.30 -14.00 -30.35
C LEU A 220 26.13 -14.64 -29.58
N LEU A 221 26.39 -15.67 -28.77
CA LEU A 221 25.37 -16.33 -27.95
C LEU A 221 24.92 -15.41 -26.80
N VAL A 222 25.87 -14.79 -26.10
CA VAL A 222 25.62 -13.85 -25.01
C VAL A 222 24.79 -12.66 -25.50
N LEU A 223 25.18 -12.07 -26.64
CA LEU A 223 24.47 -10.95 -27.25
C LEU A 223 23.06 -11.34 -27.73
N SER A 224 22.91 -12.53 -28.32
CA SER A 224 21.61 -13.08 -28.71
C SER A 224 20.68 -13.29 -27.49
N CYS A 225 21.18 -13.88 -26.41
CA CYS A 225 20.43 -14.05 -25.16
C CYS A 225 20.06 -12.70 -24.51
N PHE A 226 20.95 -11.71 -24.56
CA PHE A 226 20.67 -10.35 -24.08
C PHE A 226 19.55 -9.68 -24.87
N PHE A 227 19.60 -9.72 -26.21
CA PHE A 227 18.52 -9.17 -27.04
C PHE A 227 17.22 -9.96 -26.93
N LEU A 228 17.26 -11.29 -26.78
CA LEU A 228 16.08 -12.11 -26.49
C LEU A 228 15.42 -11.69 -25.17
N PHE A 229 16.22 -11.46 -24.12
CA PHE A 229 15.71 -10.98 -22.84
C PHE A 229 15.08 -9.58 -22.98
N LEU A 230 15.79 -8.64 -23.61
CA LEU A 230 15.41 -7.22 -23.66
C LEU A 230 14.28 -6.92 -24.67
N LEU A 231 14.21 -7.63 -25.80
CA LEU A 231 13.23 -7.41 -26.86
C LEU A 231 12.03 -8.37 -26.82
N VAL A 232 12.17 -9.54 -26.19
CA VAL A 232 11.08 -10.53 -26.11
C VAL A 232 10.63 -10.77 -24.67
N LEU A 233 11.52 -11.18 -23.77
CA LEU A 233 11.10 -11.61 -22.42
C LEU A 233 10.57 -10.45 -21.58
N LEU A 234 11.30 -9.33 -21.49
CA LEU A 234 10.90 -8.16 -20.71
C LEU A 234 9.60 -7.53 -21.27
N PRO A 235 9.45 -7.29 -22.59
CA PRO A 235 8.17 -6.87 -23.17
C PRO A 235 7.03 -7.88 -22.97
N MET A 236 7.28 -9.19 -23.06
CA MET A 236 6.27 -10.23 -22.82
C MET A 236 5.80 -10.22 -21.36
N VAL A 237 6.71 -10.15 -20.39
CA VAL A 237 6.38 -10.02 -18.96
C VAL A 237 5.60 -8.74 -18.70
N PHE A 238 6.00 -7.61 -19.28
CA PHE A 238 5.28 -6.35 -19.17
C PHE A 238 3.87 -6.42 -19.79
N ILE A 239 3.72 -7.01 -20.98
CA ILE A 239 2.43 -7.21 -21.65
C ILE A 239 1.52 -8.13 -20.82
N CYS A 240 2.03 -9.25 -20.31
CA CYS A 240 1.25 -10.15 -19.45
C CYS A 240 0.84 -9.48 -18.12
N TYR A 241 1.72 -8.68 -17.53
CA TYR A 241 1.40 -7.86 -16.35
C TYR A 241 0.31 -6.81 -16.66
N TYR A 242 0.50 -6.02 -17.72
CA TYR A 242 -0.42 -4.97 -18.13
C TYR A 242 -1.79 -5.51 -18.53
N GLN A 243 -1.86 -6.59 -19.30
CA GLN A 243 -3.10 -7.28 -19.64
C GLN A 243 -3.79 -7.89 -18.41
N ARG A 244 -3.04 -8.29 -17.37
CA ARG A 244 -3.61 -8.75 -16.10
C ARG A 244 -4.20 -7.59 -15.30
N GLN A 245 -3.49 -6.45 -15.20
CA GLN A 245 -3.99 -5.26 -14.51
C GLN A 245 -5.22 -4.66 -15.20
N LYS A 246 -5.20 -4.51 -16.54
CA LYS A 246 -6.29 -3.92 -17.33
C LYS A 246 -7.65 -4.64 -17.19
N LYS A 247 -7.68 -5.88 -16.71
CA LYS A 247 -8.92 -6.65 -16.48
C LYS A 247 -9.70 -6.21 -15.23
N TYR A 248 -9.04 -5.57 -14.26
CA TYR A 248 -9.63 -5.23 -12.97
C TYR A 248 -9.66 -3.70 -12.76
N ALA A 249 -10.75 -3.22 -12.18
CA ALA A 249 -10.87 -1.86 -11.68
C ALA A 249 -10.13 -1.70 -10.33
N PRO A 250 -9.86 -0.47 -9.85
CA PRO A 250 -9.10 -0.24 -8.60
C PRO A 250 -9.71 -0.86 -7.33
N ASN A 251 -11.02 -1.18 -7.35
CA ASN A 251 -11.72 -1.87 -6.26
C ASN A 251 -11.61 -3.41 -6.33
N GLY A 252 -10.89 -3.97 -7.31
CA GLY A 252 -10.66 -5.40 -7.49
C GLY A 252 -11.76 -6.14 -8.28
N VAL A 253 -12.79 -5.43 -8.75
CA VAL A 253 -13.88 -5.97 -9.57
C VAL A 253 -13.47 -5.97 -11.06
N LEU A 254 -13.98 -6.92 -11.86
CA LEU A 254 -13.74 -6.96 -13.31
C LEU A 254 -14.32 -5.72 -14.00
N VAL A 255 -13.59 -5.17 -14.98
CA VAL A 255 -14.07 -4.03 -15.78
C VAL A 255 -15.33 -4.38 -16.58
N GLU A 256 -15.49 -5.64 -17.00
CA GLU A 256 -16.72 -6.15 -17.63
C GLU A 256 -17.92 -6.09 -16.66
N THR A 257 -17.73 -6.40 -15.38
CA THR A 257 -18.77 -6.31 -14.35
C THR A 257 -19.16 -4.85 -14.09
N LEU A 258 -18.19 -3.93 -14.03
CA LEU A 258 -18.47 -2.49 -13.95
C LEU A 258 -19.33 -2.02 -15.14
N GLN A 259 -18.94 -2.37 -16.37
CA GLN A 259 -19.71 -2.02 -17.58
C GLN A 259 -21.12 -2.62 -17.57
N PHE A 260 -21.27 -3.88 -17.17
CA PHE A 260 -22.57 -4.54 -17.03
C PHE A 260 -23.46 -3.82 -16.01
N LEU A 261 -22.93 -3.51 -14.81
CA LEU A 261 -23.69 -2.86 -13.75
C LEU A 261 -24.12 -1.45 -14.16
N THR A 262 -23.23 -0.63 -14.73
CA THR A 262 -23.56 0.72 -15.20
C THR A 262 -24.61 0.72 -16.33
N HIS A 263 -24.76 -0.38 -17.09
CA HIS A 263 -25.79 -0.50 -18.12
C HIS A 263 -27.13 -1.07 -17.61
N TYR A 264 -27.11 -2.03 -16.67
CA TYR A 264 -28.33 -2.69 -16.17
C TYR A 264 -28.95 -2.02 -14.92
N MET A 265 -28.17 -1.23 -14.18
CA MET A 265 -28.68 -0.49 -13.02
C MET A 265 -29.29 0.84 -13.46
N THR A 266 -30.44 1.14 -12.88
CA THR A 266 -31.19 2.39 -13.06
C THR A 266 -31.69 2.91 -11.71
N GLU A 267 -32.10 4.17 -11.62
CA GLU A 267 -32.71 4.77 -10.42
C GLU A 267 -33.86 3.93 -9.82
N GLY A 268 -34.66 3.30 -10.68
CA GLY A 268 -35.75 2.39 -10.30
C GLY A 268 -35.29 1.04 -9.71
N SER A 269 -33.99 0.81 -9.54
CA SER A 269 -33.44 -0.44 -9.00
C SER A 269 -33.68 -0.55 -7.51
N ARG A 270 -34.27 -1.68 -7.09
CA ARG A 270 -34.57 -2.02 -5.69
C ARG A 270 -34.05 -3.42 -5.39
N LEU A 271 -33.99 -3.79 -4.11
CA LEU A 271 -33.37 -5.03 -3.62
C LEU A 271 -33.67 -6.29 -4.44
N ARG A 272 -34.93 -6.48 -4.89
CA ARG A 272 -35.37 -7.59 -5.74
C ARG A 272 -34.65 -7.77 -7.09
N ASN A 273 -33.89 -6.77 -7.55
CA ASN A 273 -33.06 -6.85 -8.77
C ASN A 273 -31.63 -7.33 -8.48
N PHE A 274 -31.06 -7.01 -7.31
CA PHE A 274 -29.63 -7.17 -7.08
C PHE A 274 -29.13 -8.63 -6.98
N PRO A 275 -29.92 -9.64 -6.54
CA PRO A 275 -29.55 -11.05 -6.69
C PRO A 275 -29.31 -11.46 -8.16
N GLU A 276 -30.09 -10.92 -9.11
CA GLU A 276 -29.94 -11.18 -10.55
C GLU A 276 -28.73 -10.46 -11.13
N TYR A 277 -28.46 -9.22 -10.70
CA TYR A 277 -27.27 -8.48 -11.15
C TYR A 277 -25.97 -9.07 -10.57
N LEU A 278 -26.00 -9.57 -9.33
CA LEU A 278 -24.85 -10.25 -8.72
C LEU A 278 -24.57 -11.58 -9.42
N SER A 279 -25.59 -12.43 -9.64
CA SER A 279 -25.39 -13.73 -10.30
C SER A 279 -24.94 -13.61 -11.77
N ALA A 280 -25.25 -12.48 -12.42
CA ALA A 280 -24.84 -12.13 -13.78
C ALA A 280 -23.49 -11.39 -13.88
N SER A 281 -22.82 -11.06 -12.76
CA SER A 281 -21.47 -10.49 -12.76
C SER A 281 -20.48 -11.39 -13.51
N GLY A 282 -19.41 -10.80 -14.07
CA GLY A 282 -18.36 -11.54 -14.78
C GLY A 282 -17.68 -12.57 -13.88
N GLU A 283 -17.49 -12.26 -12.60
CA GLU A 283 -16.89 -13.16 -11.60
C GLU A 283 -17.81 -14.33 -11.25
N SER A 284 -19.12 -14.09 -11.09
CA SER A 284 -20.09 -15.19 -10.91
C SER A 284 -20.26 -16.03 -12.19
N ARG A 285 -20.19 -15.42 -13.37
CA ARG A 285 -20.22 -16.12 -14.66
C ARG A 285 -18.96 -16.96 -14.95
N ALA A 286 -17.84 -16.65 -14.31
CA ALA A 286 -16.58 -17.40 -14.46
C ALA A 286 -16.55 -18.74 -13.70
N MET A 287 -17.55 -19.02 -12.86
CA MET A 287 -17.65 -20.26 -12.08
C MET A 287 -18.15 -21.42 -12.94
N SER A 288 -17.54 -22.61 -12.78
CA SER A 288 -17.98 -23.82 -13.47
C SER A 288 -19.38 -24.26 -13.03
N VAL A 289 -20.07 -24.97 -13.93
CA VAL A 289 -21.32 -25.72 -13.68
C VAL A 289 -21.06 -27.16 -14.10
N GLU A 290 -21.48 -28.12 -13.27
CA GLU A 290 -21.36 -29.55 -13.54
C GLU A 290 -22.79 -30.15 -13.53
N LYS A 291 -23.00 -31.28 -14.19
CA LYS A 291 -24.37 -31.81 -14.46
C LYS A 291 -25.05 -32.33 -13.20
N GLU A 292 -24.24 -32.67 -12.21
CA GLU A 292 -24.60 -33.14 -10.89
C GLU A 292 -25.36 -32.05 -10.11
N ASP A 293 -25.15 -30.77 -10.42
CA ASP A 293 -25.89 -29.64 -9.84
C ASP A 293 -27.40 -29.76 -10.11
N ASP A 294 -27.81 -30.26 -11.28
CA ASP A 294 -29.19 -30.18 -11.77
C ASP A 294 -30.21 -30.92 -10.88
N VAL A 295 -29.77 -31.87 -10.05
CA VAL A 295 -30.66 -32.63 -9.15
C VAL A 295 -30.89 -31.85 -7.85
N GLU A 296 -29.82 -31.40 -7.19
CA GLU A 296 -29.92 -30.59 -5.97
C GLU A 296 -30.58 -29.23 -6.25
N MET A 297 -30.29 -28.63 -7.41
CA MET A 297 -30.87 -27.36 -7.78
C MET A 297 -32.39 -27.41 -7.95
N ARG A 298 -33.00 -28.53 -8.39
CA ARG A 298 -34.47 -28.65 -8.43
C ARG A 298 -35.08 -28.54 -7.03
N ALA A 299 -34.53 -29.27 -6.06
CA ALA A 299 -35.00 -29.19 -4.67
C ALA A 299 -34.88 -27.78 -4.09
N ILE A 300 -33.83 -27.03 -4.46
CA ILE A 300 -33.69 -25.61 -4.08
C ILE A 300 -34.72 -24.73 -4.79
N ILE A 301 -34.93 -24.92 -6.10
CA ILE A 301 -35.90 -24.17 -6.92
C ILE A 301 -37.33 -24.32 -6.38
N ASP A 302 -37.73 -25.52 -5.97
CA ASP A 302 -39.08 -25.80 -5.48
C ASP A 302 -39.39 -25.16 -4.10
N HIS A 303 -38.35 -24.83 -3.31
CA HIS A 303 -38.51 -24.24 -1.97
C HIS A 303 -38.23 -22.72 -1.92
N VAL A 304 -37.42 -22.18 -2.82
CA VAL A 304 -36.98 -20.78 -2.79
C VAL A 304 -38.01 -19.84 -3.40
N VAL A 305 -38.48 -18.87 -2.61
CA VAL A 305 -39.47 -17.89 -3.06
C VAL A 305 -38.79 -16.75 -3.83
N GLU A 306 -38.99 -16.68 -5.15
CA GLU A 306 -38.48 -15.59 -5.98
C GLU A 306 -39.16 -14.24 -5.67
N PRO A 307 -38.40 -13.14 -5.44
CA PRO A 307 -38.96 -11.80 -5.20
C PRO A 307 -39.36 -11.06 -6.49
N LYS A 308 -38.92 -11.57 -7.65
CA LYS A 308 -39.14 -11.04 -9.00
C LYS A 308 -38.81 -12.15 -10.00
N LYS A 309 -39.64 -12.35 -11.02
CA LYS A 309 -39.33 -13.25 -12.13
C LYS A 309 -38.07 -12.78 -12.88
N ARG A 310 -37.07 -13.67 -13.01
CA ARG A 310 -35.84 -13.43 -13.80
C ARG A 310 -36.12 -13.03 -15.25
N VAL A 311 -35.22 -12.21 -15.77
CA VAL A 311 -35.02 -11.92 -17.20
C VAL A 311 -33.86 -12.75 -17.75
N LEU A 312 -32.79 -12.94 -16.97
CA LEU A 312 -31.58 -13.65 -17.38
C LEU A 312 -31.70 -15.17 -17.12
N ASN A 313 -31.62 -15.97 -18.19
CA ASN A 313 -31.90 -17.41 -18.17
C ASN A 313 -30.70 -18.32 -18.51
N THR A 314 -29.47 -17.79 -18.52
CA THR A 314 -28.25 -18.59 -18.72
C THR A 314 -28.04 -19.54 -17.52
N PRO A 315 -27.74 -20.84 -17.71
CA PRO A 315 -27.69 -21.82 -16.60
C PRO A 315 -26.83 -21.41 -15.41
N VAL A 316 -25.62 -20.88 -15.65
CA VAL A 316 -24.71 -20.38 -14.61
C VAL A 316 -25.38 -19.28 -13.75
N ILE A 317 -26.02 -18.31 -14.41
CA ILE A 317 -26.70 -17.17 -13.78
C ILE A 317 -27.91 -17.65 -12.97
N VAL A 318 -28.69 -18.60 -13.51
CA VAL A 318 -29.87 -19.19 -12.87
C VAL A 318 -29.46 -19.97 -11.61
N ARG A 319 -28.45 -20.84 -11.69
CA ARG A 319 -27.92 -21.58 -10.53
C ARG A 319 -27.46 -20.61 -9.44
N ASN A 320 -26.58 -19.67 -9.81
CA ASN A 320 -26.00 -18.72 -8.87
C ASN A 320 -27.09 -17.83 -8.21
N TYR A 321 -28.12 -17.42 -8.96
CA TYR A 321 -29.27 -16.67 -8.45
C TYR A 321 -30.03 -17.43 -7.35
N TYR A 322 -30.39 -18.70 -7.61
CA TYR A 322 -31.09 -19.52 -6.63
C TYR A 322 -30.21 -19.83 -5.40
N LEU A 323 -28.90 -20.02 -5.56
CA LEU A 323 -27.97 -20.16 -4.41
C LEU A 323 -27.93 -18.89 -3.55
N ILE A 324 -27.90 -17.70 -4.16
CA ILE A 324 -27.96 -16.41 -3.45
C ILE A 324 -29.29 -16.24 -2.70
N LEU A 325 -30.43 -16.53 -3.34
CA LEU A 325 -31.74 -16.46 -2.68
C LEU A 325 -31.90 -17.51 -1.57
N ALA A 326 -31.40 -18.73 -1.77
CA ALA A 326 -31.41 -19.79 -0.77
C ALA A 326 -30.57 -19.40 0.46
N HIS A 327 -29.44 -18.72 0.27
CA HIS A 327 -28.65 -18.14 1.36
C HIS A 327 -29.42 -17.05 2.12
N MET A 328 -30.05 -16.11 1.41
CA MET A 328 -30.91 -15.08 2.02
C MET A 328 -32.12 -15.68 2.77
N GLN A 329 -32.61 -16.85 2.36
CA GLN A 329 -33.76 -17.53 2.97
C GLN A 329 -33.35 -18.68 3.93
N ARG A 330 -32.04 -18.81 4.26
CA ARG A 330 -31.44 -19.81 5.17
C ARG A 330 -31.69 -21.29 4.80
N PHE A 331 -31.86 -21.59 3.51
CA PHE A 331 -32.02 -22.95 2.98
C PHE A 331 -30.70 -23.73 2.79
N HIS A 332 -29.64 -23.42 3.56
CA HIS A 332 -28.33 -24.09 3.51
C HIS A 332 -28.35 -25.61 3.76
N HIS A 333 -29.44 -26.13 4.33
CA HIS A 333 -29.66 -27.55 4.55
C HIS A 333 -30.04 -28.33 3.28
N LEU A 334 -30.51 -27.66 2.23
CA LEU A 334 -30.83 -28.26 0.92
C LEU A 334 -29.60 -28.39 0.00
N MET A 335 -28.42 -27.94 0.44
CA MET A 335 -27.19 -27.89 -0.34
C MET A 335 -26.20 -28.96 0.14
N SER A 336 -25.61 -29.72 -0.79
CA SER A 336 -24.39 -30.49 -0.50
C SER A 336 -23.22 -29.60 -0.12
N ASP A 337 -22.19 -30.17 0.50
CA ASP A 337 -20.94 -29.44 0.80
C ASP A 337 -20.22 -28.92 -0.46
N ARG A 338 -20.51 -29.50 -1.64
CA ARG A 338 -20.03 -29.00 -2.93
C ARG A 338 -20.77 -27.74 -3.38
N LEU A 339 -22.12 -27.72 -3.33
CA LEU A 339 -22.87 -26.48 -3.60
C LEU A 339 -22.64 -25.40 -2.54
N ARG A 340 -22.43 -25.77 -1.28
CA ARG A 340 -21.96 -24.83 -0.24
C ARG A 340 -20.60 -24.24 -0.58
N GLY A 341 -19.68 -25.01 -1.14
CA GLY A 341 -18.41 -24.51 -1.66
C GLY A 341 -18.57 -23.44 -2.76
N VAL A 342 -19.50 -23.65 -3.69
CA VAL A 342 -19.85 -22.68 -4.75
C VAL A 342 -20.51 -21.42 -4.16
N LEU A 343 -21.45 -21.58 -3.23
CA LEU A 343 -22.06 -20.45 -2.50
C LEU A 343 -20.99 -19.67 -1.72
N ASP A 344 -20.07 -20.36 -1.06
CA ASP A 344 -18.96 -19.73 -0.35
C ASP A 344 -18.06 -18.93 -1.29
N GLU A 345 -17.92 -19.31 -2.57
CA GLU A 345 -17.20 -18.51 -3.56
C GLU A 345 -18.02 -17.31 -4.03
N LEU A 346 -19.32 -17.47 -4.32
CA LEU A 346 -20.23 -16.35 -4.62
C LEU A 346 -20.21 -15.29 -3.50
N LEU A 347 -20.26 -15.70 -2.24
CA LEU A 347 -20.22 -14.82 -1.06
C LEU A 347 -18.86 -14.15 -0.82
N LYS A 348 -17.75 -14.70 -1.35
CA LYS A 348 -16.43 -14.03 -1.30
C LYS A 348 -16.38 -12.85 -2.27
N VAL A 349 -16.95 -12.96 -3.47
CA VAL A 349 -16.92 -11.90 -4.49
C VAL A 349 -18.08 -10.89 -4.35
N SER A 350 -19.16 -11.25 -3.66
CA SER A 350 -20.32 -10.37 -3.46
C SER A 350 -19.98 -9.06 -2.73
N LEU A 351 -18.97 -9.04 -1.87
CA LEU A 351 -18.60 -7.84 -1.11
C LEU A 351 -17.92 -6.75 -1.97
N PRO A 352 -16.90 -7.04 -2.82
CA PRO A 352 -16.44 -6.09 -3.84
C PRO A 352 -17.54 -5.64 -4.81
N ILE A 353 -18.38 -6.59 -5.28
CA ILE A 353 -19.42 -6.29 -6.28
C ILE A 353 -20.52 -5.38 -5.72
N THR A 354 -21.04 -5.66 -4.51
CA THR A 354 -22.06 -4.80 -3.87
C THR A 354 -21.51 -3.44 -3.44
N GLN A 355 -20.22 -3.33 -3.14
CA GLN A 355 -19.58 -2.03 -2.97
C GLN A 355 -19.61 -1.25 -4.30
N CYS A 356 -19.22 -1.88 -5.41
CA CYS A 356 -19.21 -1.26 -6.73
C CYS A 356 -20.63 -0.82 -7.16
N MET A 357 -21.65 -1.64 -6.91
CA MET A 357 -23.06 -1.28 -7.11
C MET A 357 -23.45 0.00 -6.35
N ALA A 358 -23.04 0.13 -5.07
CA ALA A 358 -23.35 1.31 -4.26
C ALA A 358 -22.58 2.55 -4.76
N GLU A 359 -21.29 2.39 -5.10
CA GLU A 359 -20.46 3.45 -5.69
C GLU A 359 -21.08 4.00 -6.99
N ILE A 360 -21.59 3.13 -7.87
CA ILE A 360 -22.31 3.53 -9.10
C ILE A 360 -23.59 4.32 -8.78
N CYS A 361 -24.42 3.84 -7.84
CA CYS A 361 -25.67 4.52 -7.49
C CYS A 361 -25.43 5.94 -6.95
N VAL A 362 -24.43 6.13 -6.08
CA VAL A 362 -24.18 7.43 -5.44
C VAL A 362 -23.55 8.42 -6.40
N LEU A 363 -22.62 7.97 -7.26
CA LEU A 363 -22.09 8.78 -8.36
C LEU A 363 -23.15 9.19 -9.40
N SER A 364 -24.33 8.54 -9.36
CA SER A 364 -25.48 8.84 -10.24
C SER A 364 -26.63 9.57 -9.51
N ASP A 365 -26.43 10.02 -8.26
CA ASP A 365 -27.45 10.67 -7.40
C ASP A 365 -28.67 9.76 -7.08
N TRP A 366 -28.56 8.44 -7.24
CA TRP A 366 -29.65 7.48 -7.02
C TRP A 366 -29.71 6.99 -5.56
N LEU A 367 -30.02 7.90 -4.63
CA LEU A 367 -30.09 7.62 -3.19
C LEU A 367 -30.88 6.33 -2.86
N HIS A 368 -32.09 6.21 -3.39
CA HIS A 368 -32.95 5.04 -3.16
C HIS A 368 -32.40 3.72 -3.67
N ALA A 369 -31.60 3.74 -4.75
CA ALA A 369 -30.93 2.54 -5.24
C ALA A 369 -29.73 2.22 -4.35
N ALA A 370 -28.93 3.23 -3.94
CA ALA A 370 -27.80 3.07 -3.04
C ALA A 370 -28.21 2.48 -1.68
N THR A 371 -29.29 2.97 -1.06
CA THR A 371 -29.78 2.43 0.22
C THR A 371 -30.27 0.98 0.08
N SER A 372 -30.98 0.63 -1.01
CA SER A 372 -31.36 -0.77 -1.28
C SER A 372 -30.17 -1.68 -1.67
N VAL A 373 -29.05 -1.15 -2.17
CA VAL A 373 -27.81 -1.95 -2.35
C VAL A 373 -27.16 -2.24 -1.00
N ILE A 374 -27.13 -1.27 -0.08
CA ILE A 374 -26.65 -1.47 1.30
C ILE A 374 -27.57 -2.46 2.03
N GLU A 375 -28.88 -2.37 1.85
CA GLU A 375 -29.85 -3.35 2.35
C GLU A 375 -29.56 -4.77 1.82
N PHE A 376 -29.33 -4.92 0.51
CA PHE A 376 -28.94 -6.19 -0.10
C PHE A 376 -27.59 -6.72 0.44
N ARG A 377 -26.64 -5.83 0.72
CA ARG A 377 -25.36 -6.20 1.36
C ARG A 377 -25.58 -6.75 2.77
N ARG A 378 -26.48 -6.17 3.58
CA ARG A 378 -26.89 -6.74 4.89
C ARG A 378 -27.51 -8.13 4.72
N CYS A 379 -28.40 -8.30 3.75
CA CYS A 379 -29.03 -9.58 3.43
C CYS A 379 -28.01 -10.69 3.15
N LEU A 380 -26.94 -10.37 2.41
CA LEU A 380 -25.84 -11.31 2.13
C LEU A 380 -24.95 -11.58 3.36
N VAL A 381 -24.70 -10.57 4.20
CA VAL A 381 -23.86 -10.71 5.40
C VAL A 381 -24.56 -11.53 6.50
N GLN A 382 -25.86 -11.30 6.71
CA GLN A 382 -26.65 -11.94 7.78
C GLN A 382 -27.41 -13.20 7.33
N GLY A 383 -27.43 -13.49 6.03
CA GLY A 383 -28.24 -14.57 5.45
C GLY A 383 -29.72 -14.37 5.77
N LEU A 384 -30.28 -13.23 5.37
CA LEU A 384 -31.69 -12.85 5.60
C LEU A 384 -32.26 -12.13 4.37
N ASP A 385 -33.56 -12.30 4.11
CA ASP A 385 -34.29 -11.55 3.09
C ASP A 385 -34.90 -10.28 3.70
N SER A 386 -35.16 -9.23 2.91
CA SER A 386 -35.67 -7.95 3.46
C SER A 386 -37.10 -8.02 4.00
N ARG A 387 -37.84 -9.08 3.64
CA ARG A 387 -39.17 -9.41 4.21
C ARG A 387 -39.07 -9.98 5.63
N CYS A 388 -37.88 -10.35 6.10
CA CYS A 388 -37.67 -10.91 7.43
C CYS A 388 -37.57 -9.81 8.50
N SER A 389 -38.00 -10.10 9.73
CA SER A 389 -37.76 -9.20 10.87
C SER A 389 -36.27 -9.07 11.16
N THR A 390 -35.81 -7.85 11.45
CA THR A 390 -34.41 -7.58 11.81
C THR A 390 -33.99 -8.29 13.11
N LEU A 391 -34.94 -8.76 13.92
CA LEU A 391 -34.66 -9.59 15.10
C LEU A 391 -34.12 -11.00 14.75
N LEU A 392 -34.28 -11.50 13.51
CA LEU A 392 -33.70 -12.79 13.06
C LEU A 392 -32.17 -12.72 12.83
N GLN A 393 -31.55 -11.55 13.05
CA GLN A 393 -30.09 -11.39 13.17
C GLN A 393 -29.56 -11.87 14.52
N VAL A 394 -30.42 -11.95 15.55
CA VAL A 394 -30.03 -12.43 16.89
C VAL A 394 -29.85 -13.96 16.86
N PRO A 395 -28.79 -14.52 17.48
CA PRO A 395 -28.61 -15.97 17.60
C PRO A 395 -29.83 -16.66 18.21
N HIS A 396 -30.11 -17.89 17.77
CA HIS A 396 -31.19 -18.75 18.29
C HIS A 396 -32.63 -18.21 18.13
N PHE A 397 -32.85 -17.03 17.55
CA PHE A 397 -34.19 -16.46 17.35
C PHE A 397 -34.94 -17.14 16.20
N THR A 398 -36.07 -17.78 16.53
CA THR A 398 -37.02 -18.35 15.56
C THR A 398 -38.12 -17.33 15.20
N PRO A 399 -38.89 -17.55 14.12
CA PRO A 399 -40.07 -16.73 13.79
C PRO A 399 -41.15 -16.70 14.89
N ASP A 400 -41.14 -17.63 15.84
CA ASP A 400 -42.04 -17.67 16.98
C ASP A 400 -41.56 -16.78 18.13
N VAL A 401 -40.26 -16.88 18.48
CA VAL A 401 -39.59 -15.98 19.43
C VAL A 401 -39.73 -14.52 18.98
N VAL A 402 -39.55 -14.24 17.69
CA VAL A 402 -39.76 -12.90 17.11
C VAL A 402 -41.20 -12.43 17.25
N ARG A 403 -42.20 -13.29 16.98
CA ARG A 403 -43.62 -12.97 17.17
C ARG A 403 -43.98 -12.72 18.63
N HIS A 404 -43.30 -13.35 19.58
CA HIS A 404 -43.42 -13.04 21.01
C HIS A 404 -42.79 -11.67 21.34
N CYS A 405 -41.57 -11.40 20.88
CA CYS A 405 -40.84 -10.15 21.16
C CYS A 405 -41.56 -8.90 20.62
N GLN A 406 -42.29 -9.03 19.50
CA GLN A 406 -43.05 -7.93 18.88
C GLN A 406 -44.42 -7.64 19.54
N ARG A 407 -44.80 -8.31 20.63
CA ARG A 407 -46.14 -8.21 21.26
C ARG A 407 -46.12 -7.76 22.73
N GLY A 408 -47.09 -6.92 23.11
CA GLY A 408 -47.32 -6.48 24.50
C GLY A 408 -46.46 -5.30 24.96
N LYS A 409 -46.36 -5.07 26.28
CA LYS A 409 -45.42 -4.09 26.88
C LYS A 409 -43.97 -4.51 26.60
N HIS A 410 -43.03 -3.56 26.54
CA HIS A 410 -41.62 -3.83 26.20
C HIS A 410 -41.45 -4.61 24.89
N ALA A 411 -42.30 -4.36 23.89
CA ALA A 411 -42.17 -4.97 22.58
C ALA A 411 -41.05 -4.30 21.77
N ALA A 412 -40.10 -5.10 21.28
CA ALA A 412 -39.10 -4.65 20.32
C ALA A 412 -39.60 -4.92 18.90
N ARG A 413 -39.56 -3.93 18.00
CA ARG A 413 -39.91 -4.14 16.59
C ARG A 413 -38.66 -4.37 15.76
N GLU A 414 -37.63 -3.59 16.03
CA GLU A 414 -36.34 -3.63 15.36
C GLU A 414 -35.20 -4.04 16.30
N LEU A 415 -34.09 -4.50 15.71
CA LEU A 415 -32.86 -4.81 16.45
C LEU A 415 -32.39 -3.62 17.32
N GLY A 416 -32.48 -2.40 16.82
CA GLY A 416 -32.13 -1.19 17.57
C GLY A 416 -33.00 -0.95 18.80
N ASP A 417 -34.24 -1.43 18.84
CA ASP A 417 -35.09 -1.39 20.04
C ASP A 417 -34.59 -2.42 21.07
N PHE A 418 -34.37 -3.66 20.63
CA PHE A 418 -33.93 -4.77 21.47
C PHE A 418 -32.55 -4.51 22.11
N LEU A 419 -31.65 -3.82 21.40
CA LEU A 419 -30.36 -3.37 21.92
C LEU A 419 -30.44 -2.14 22.85
N ARG A 420 -31.57 -1.43 22.88
CA ARG A 420 -31.85 -0.33 23.83
C ARG A 420 -32.54 -0.81 25.10
N GLN A 421 -33.22 -1.95 25.08
CA GLN A 421 -33.81 -2.58 26.27
C GLN A 421 -32.73 -3.12 27.23
N ASP A 422 -32.98 -2.97 28.53
CA ASP A 422 -32.14 -3.57 29.58
C ASP A 422 -32.17 -5.10 29.52
N PRO A 423 -31.08 -5.81 29.87
CA PRO A 423 -30.99 -7.27 29.69
C PRO A 423 -32.10 -8.07 30.36
N GLU A 424 -32.63 -7.59 31.48
CA GLU A 424 -33.69 -8.24 32.27
C GLU A 424 -35.09 -8.06 31.68
N GLU A 425 -35.33 -6.98 30.92
CA GLU A 425 -36.61 -6.74 30.24
C GLU A 425 -36.74 -7.49 28.89
N ARG A 426 -35.64 -8.10 28.40
CA ARG A 426 -35.58 -8.68 27.06
C ARG A 426 -36.43 -9.93 26.93
N LYS A 427 -37.44 -9.81 26.07
CA LYS A 427 -38.33 -10.88 25.66
C LYS A 427 -37.63 -11.96 24.84
N GLY A 428 -38.25 -13.14 24.82
CA GLY A 428 -37.79 -14.30 24.05
C GLY A 428 -36.68 -15.13 24.71
N LEU A 429 -36.06 -14.64 25.79
CA LEU A 429 -34.94 -15.33 26.45
C LEU A 429 -35.37 -16.42 27.46
N VAL A 430 -36.58 -16.33 28.01
CA VAL A 430 -37.05 -17.18 29.13
C VAL A 430 -37.17 -18.66 28.75
N GLU A 431 -37.47 -18.95 27.48
CA GLU A 431 -37.61 -20.31 26.94
C GLU A 431 -36.28 -20.89 26.39
N MET A 432 -35.18 -20.14 26.48
CA MET A 432 -33.87 -20.51 25.94
C MET A 432 -32.94 -21.14 27.00
N ASP A 433 -32.06 -22.04 26.54
CA ASP A 433 -30.99 -22.59 27.38
C ASP A 433 -30.04 -21.48 27.90
N PRO A 434 -29.43 -21.61 29.10
CA PRO A 434 -28.45 -20.64 29.59
C PRO A 434 -27.27 -20.40 28.64
N SER A 435 -26.89 -21.39 27.84
CA SER A 435 -25.87 -21.27 26.78
C SER A 435 -26.35 -20.43 25.59
N GLN A 436 -27.62 -20.55 25.21
CA GLN A 436 -28.25 -19.72 24.17
C GLN A 436 -28.43 -18.28 24.65
N GLN A 437 -28.82 -18.07 25.90
CA GLN A 437 -28.89 -16.74 26.54
C GLN A 437 -27.52 -16.04 26.53
N LEU A 438 -26.44 -16.77 26.86
CA LEU A 438 -25.06 -16.25 26.77
C LEU A 438 -24.64 -15.93 25.32
N ASP A 439 -25.04 -16.74 24.33
CA ASP A 439 -24.81 -16.44 22.91
C ASP A 439 -25.52 -15.16 22.47
N VAL A 440 -26.76 -14.94 22.90
CA VAL A 440 -27.51 -13.69 22.65
C VAL A 440 -26.89 -12.50 23.37
N GLN A 441 -26.46 -12.65 24.62
CA GLN A 441 -25.76 -11.59 25.35
C GLN A 441 -24.44 -11.20 24.67
N ALA A 442 -23.65 -12.20 24.24
CA ALA A 442 -22.40 -12.00 23.50
C ALA A 442 -22.62 -11.33 22.13
N PHE A 443 -23.76 -11.58 21.48
CA PHE A 443 -24.18 -10.84 20.28
C PHE A 443 -24.55 -9.39 20.61
N CYS A 444 -25.40 -9.16 21.62
CA CYS A 444 -25.85 -7.81 21.99
C CYS A 444 -24.71 -6.89 22.46
N HIS A 445 -23.63 -7.42 23.03
CA HIS A 445 -22.42 -6.65 23.33
C HIS A 445 -21.57 -6.34 22.08
N GLN A 446 -21.60 -7.20 21.05
CA GLN A 446 -20.82 -7.02 19.82
C GLN A 446 -21.45 -5.98 18.87
N VAL A 447 -22.78 -5.95 18.74
CA VAL A 447 -23.44 -5.08 17.76
C VAL A 447 -23.23 -3.61 18.13
N SER A 448 -22.65 -2.85 17.20
CA SER A 448 -22.31 -1.44 17.36
C SER A 448 -23.55 -0.58 17.60
N ARG A 449 -23.85 -0.25 18.85
CA ARG A 449 -24.87 0.76 19.19
C ARG A 449 -24.29 2.15 18.95
N MET A 450 -24.44 2.64 17.73
CA MET A 450 -23.91 3.94 17.32
C MET A 450 -24.72 5.10 17.92
N LYS A 451 -24.02 6.16 18.33
CA LYS A 451 -24.55 7.51 18.47
C LYS A 451 -23.90 8.37 17.40
N MET A 452 -24.68 9.23 16.74
CA MET A 452 -24.18 10.19 15.76
C MET A 452 -24.50 11.60 16.23
N ASP A 453 -23.47 12.45 16.25
CA ASP A 453 -23.58 13.89 16.38
C ASP A 453 -23.02 14.51 15.09
N ALA A 454 -23.60 15.60 14.60
CA ALA A 454 -23.17 16.22 13.35
C ALA A 454 -23.32 17.74 13.40
N THR A 455 -22.35 18.46 12.84
CA THR A 455 -22.30 19.93 12.79
C THR A 455 -21.85 20.40 11.40
N VAL A 456 -22.32 21.57 10.97
CA VAL A 456 -21.94 22.19 9.70
C VAL A 456 -21.29 23.53 9.99
N PHE A 457 -20.10 23.76 9.41
CA PHE A 457 -19.35 25.01 9.51
C PHE A 457 -18.56 25.26 8.22
N VAL A 458 -18.00 26.46 8.07
CA VAL A 458 -17.00 26.78 7.05
C VAL A 458 -15.65 26.94 7.77
N GLU A 459 -14.56 26.44 7.19
CA GLU A 459 -13.24 26.54 7.83
C GLU A 459 -12.80 28.01 7.91
N ASP A 460 -12.20 28.38 9.05
CA ASP A 460 -11.78 29.73 9.45
C ASP A 460 -12.87 30.83 9.51
N GLU A 461 -14.15 30.48 9.34
CA GLU A 461 -15.26 31.43 9.13
C GLU A 461 -16.44 31.22 10.09
N SER A 462 -17.01 32.31 10.61
CA SER A 462 -18.07 32.26 11.63
C SER A 462 -19.50 32.25 11.09
N GLU A 463 -19.69 32.69 9.84
CA GLU A 463 -21.00 32.84 9.20
C GLU A 463 -20.99 32.18 7.82
N ILE A 464 -22.06 31.44 7.50
CA ILE A 464 -22.15 30.63 6.28
C ILE A 464 -22.72 31.49 5.13
N VAL A 465 -22.03 31.58 4.00
CA VAL A 465 -22.41 32.42 2.85
C VAL A 465 -22.70 31.56 1.62
N VAL A 466 -23.60 32.03 0.73
CA VAL A 466 -23.89 31.32 -0.53
C VAL A 466 -22.70 31.38 -1.49
N GLY A 467 -22.31 30.22 -2.00
CA GLY A 467 -21.13 30.01 -2.84
C GLY A 467 -20.06 29.16 -2.15
N ASP A 468 -20.02 29.19 -0.81
CA ASP A 468 -19.04 28.52 0.05
C ASP A 468 -19.02 27.00 -0.11
N PHE A 469 -17.87 26.41 0.26
CA PHE A 469 -17.75 25.00 0.61
C PHE A 469 -17.85 24.87 2.14
N ALA A 470 -18.95 24.33 2.63
CA ALA A 470 -19.10 23.99 4.04
C ALA A 470 -18.68 22.54 4.31
N THR A 471 -18.11 22.33 5.49
CA THR A 471 -17.76 21.02 6.03
C THR A 471 -18.84 20.58 7.01
N CYS A 472 -19.50 19.46 6.72
CA CYS A 472 -20.26 18.72 7.71
C CYS A 472 -19.30 17.77 8.44
N GLN A 473 -19.02 18.01 9.73
CA GLN A 473 -18.27 17.09 10.58
C GLN A 473 -19.25 16.14 11.26
N VAL A 474 -19.09 14.84 11.02
CA VAL A 474 -19.94 13.79 11.57
C VAL A 474 -19.13 12.95 12.55
N THR A 475 -19.52 12.97 13.82
CA THR A 475 -18.88 12.23 14.91
C THR A 475 -19.71 10.99 15.22
N LEU A 476 -19.16 9.82 14.91
CA LEU A 476 -19.73 8.50 15.18
C LEU A 476 -19.10 7.92 16.45
N THR A 477 -19.92 7.72 17.49
CA THR A 477 -19.51 7.15 18.79
C THR A 477 -20.16 5.78 19.02
N ARG A 478 -19.33 4.74 19.18
CA ARG A 478 -19.75 3.37 19.50
C ARG A 478 -20.01 3.24 21.00
N MET A 479 -21.29 3.17 21.39
CA MET A 479 -21.73 3.16 22.79
C MET A 479 -21.59 1.79 23.48
N ASN A 480 -21.08 0.77 22.79
CA ASN A 480 -20.82 -0.58 23.31
C ASN A 480 -19.32 -0.87 23.57
N LEU A 481 -18.42 0.06 23.26
CA LEU A 481 -16.97 -0.07 23.46
C LEU A 481 -16.46 0.88 24.54
N LYS A 482 -15.38 0.48 25.22
CA LYS A 482 -14.61 1.30 26.17
C LYS A 482 -13.44 2.00 25.49
N GLU A 483 -12.70 2.79 26.28
CA GLU A 483 -11.50 3.49 25.81
C GLU A 483 -10.37 2.48 25.56
N GLY A 484 -9.70 2.61 24.42
CA GLY A 484 -8.74 1.62 23.94
C GLY A 484 -9.34 0.33 23.38
N GLU A 485 -10.68 0.22 23.26
CA GLU A 485 -11.35 -0.89 22.57
C GLU A 485 -11.79 -0.51 21.15
N ALA A 486 -11.75 -1.47 20.22
CA ALA A 486 -12.15 -1.31 18.83
C ALA A 486 -13.10 -2.43 18.36
N ALA A 487 -13.97 -2.12 17.41
CA ALA A 487 -14.97 -3.03 16.86
C ALA A 487 -14.31 -4.17 16.06
N GLY A 488 -14.30 -5.37 16.64
CA GLY A 488 -13.88 -6.58 15.96
C GLY A 488 -14.87 -7.06 14.90
N ALA A 489 -14.45 -8.08 14.14
CA ALA A 489 -15.25 -8.70 13.09
C ALA A 489 -16.71 -8.98 13.50
N VAL A 490 -17.64 -8.68 12.59
CA VAL A 490 -19.09 -8.71 12.81
C VAL A 490 -19.60 -10.12 13.07
N HIS A 491 -20.73 -10.23 13.77
CA HIS A 491 -21.47 -11.49 13.87
C HIS A 491 -22.10 -11.78 12.50
N ALA A 492 -21.44 -12.66 11.76
CA ALA A 492 -21.89 -13.20 10.47
C ALA A 492 -21.39 -14.66 10.36
N PRO A 493 -22.08 -15.62 11.00
CA PRO A 493 -21.67 -17.03 11.03
C PRO A 493 -21.84 -17.71 9.67
N LEU A 494 -22.86 -17.32 8.90
CA LEU A 494 -23.20 -17.85 7.57
C LEU A 494 -22.34 -17.27 6.42
N LEU A 495 -21.51 -16.25 6.68
CA LEU A 495 -20.61 -15.66 5.70
C LEU A 495 -19.24 -16.35 5.76
N PRO A 496 -18.60 -16.78 4.65
CA PRO A 496 -17.31 -17.50 4.68
C PRO A 496 -16.08 -16.65 4.98
N LEU A 497 -16.25 -15.33 5.07
CA LEU A 497 -15.17 -14.38 5.36
C LEU A 497 -15.33 -13.79 6.78
N ALA A 498 -14.21 -13.43 7.40
CA ALA A 498 -14.21 -12.46 8.47
C ALA A 498 -14.46 -11.07 7.86
N LYS A 499 -15.60 -10.46 8.22
CA LYS A 499 -15.97 -9.11 7.79
C LYS A 499 -15.90 -8.16 8.97
N TYR A 500 -15.43 -6.94 8.74
CA TYR A 500 -15.53 -5.81 9.66
C TYR A 500 -16.65 -4.89 9.15
N GLU A 501 -17.31 -4.18 10.05
CA GLU A 501 -18.36 -3.23 9.69
C GLU A 501 -17.80 -2.07 8.83
N GLU A 502 -18.57 -1.64 7.84
CA GLU A 502 -18.35 -0.37 7.13
C GLU A 502 -19.59 0.49 7.34
N TRP A 503 -19.40 1.78 7.64
CA TRP A 503 -20.49 2.73 7.83
C TRP A 503 -20.51 3.71 6.65
N TRP A 504 -21.65 3.80 5.99
CA TRP A 504 -21.89 4.68 4.84
C TRP A 504 -22.65 5.90 5.33
N ILE A 505 -21.99 7.06 5.31
CA ILE A 505 -22.56 8.33 5.76
C ILE A 505 -22.95 9.13 4.53
N PHE A 506 -24.26 9.32 4.33
CA PHE A 506 -24.82 10.16 3.28
C PHE A 506 -25.16 11.54 3.83
N LEU A 507 -24.89 12.58 3.05
CA LEU A 507 -25.35 13.93 3.33
C LEU A 507 -26.44 14.29 2.32
N ILE A 508 -27.66 14.53 2.80
CA ILE A 508 -28.87 14.60 1.98
C ILE A 508 -29.56 15.96 2.16
N ASP A 509 -29.85 16.66 1.06
CA ASP A 509 -30.62 17.91 1.08
C ASP A 509 -32.12 17.63 1.25
N LYS A 510 -32.72 18.19 2.31
CA LYS A 510 -34.16 18.07 2.61
C LYS A 510 -35.02 19.09 1.83
N SER A 511 -34.40 20.10 1.20
CA SER A 511 -35.08 21.19 0.51
C SER A 511 -35.51 20.86 -0.93
N GLU A 512 -35.19 19.67 -1.45
CA GLU A 512 -35.64 19.18 -2.77
C GLU A 512 -36.62 18.00 -2.64
N SER A 513 -37.91 18.35 -2.46
CA SER A 513 -39.11 17.50 -2.54
C SER A 513 -39.13 16.16 -1.78
N ALA A 514 -40.03 16.06 -0.80
CA ALA A 514 -40.32 14.83 -0.06
C ALA A 514 -40.78 13.63 -0.91
N SER A 515 -41.10 13.83 -2.19
CA SER A 515 -41.44 12.77 -3.15
C SER A 515 -40.25 11.90 -3.59
N THR A 516 -39.03 12.44 -3.55
CA THR A 516 -37.88 11.91 -4.31
C THR A 516 -36.76 11.37 -3.41
N GLY A 517 -36.94 11.45 -2.08
CA GLY A 517 -35.98 10.98 -1.08
C GLY A 517 -34.95 12.02 -0.61
N GLY A 518 -34.92 13.21 -1.24
CA GLY A 518 -33.86 14.20 -1.07
C GLY A 518 -32.63 13.90 -1.91
N ARG A 519 -31.86 14.94 -2.23
CA ARG A 519 -30.70 14.85 -3.14
C ARG A 519 -29.41 14.51 -2.38
N VAL A 520 -28.53 13.67 -2.93
CA VAL A 520 -27.24 13.38 -2.28
C VAL A 520 -26.26 14.51 -2.57
N LEU A 521 -25.90 15.26 -1.52
CA LEU A 521 -24.88 16.32 -1.60
C LEU A 521 -23.48 15.73 -1.71
N ASN A 522 -23.16 14.74 -0.87
CA ASN A 522 -21.91 13.99 -0.86
C ASN A 522 -22.05 12.74 0.04
N PHE A 523 -21.05 11.85 0.05
CA PHE A 523 -21.00 10.67 0.92
C PHE A 523 -19.58 10.32 1.37
N VAL A 524 -19.45 9.69 2.54
CA VAL A 524 -18.18 9.14 3.05
C VAL A 524 -18.40 7.72 3.57
N ARG A 525 -17.38 6.86 3.42
CA ARG A 525 -17.38 5.48 3.95
C ARG A 525 -16.35 5.34 5.08
N CYS A 526 -16.85 5.39 6.31
CA CYS A 526 -16.06 5.05 7.50
C CYS A 526 -15.73 3.55 7.50
N LYS A 527 -14.43 3.24 7.50
CA LYS A 527 -13.89 1.88 7.75
C LYS A 527 -13.19 1.77 9.11
N SER A 528 -13.16 2.85 9.89
CA SER A 528 -12.44 2.87 11.17
C SER A 528 -13.21 2.06 12.23
N PRO A 529 -12.56 1.09 12.91
CA PRO A 529 -13.17 0.30 13.99
C PRO A 529 -13.09 0.97 15.37
N GLU A 530 -12.40 2.12 15.48
CA GLU A 530 -12.15 2.80 16.77
C GLU A 530 -13.45 3.25 17.46
N ARG A 531 -13.45 3.38 18.79
CA ARG A 531 -14.66 3.76 19.56
C ARG A 531 -15.31 5.06 19.07
N VAL A 532 -14.51 6.07 18.76
CA VAL A 532 -14.97 7.35 18.19
C VAL A 532 -14.31 7.51 16.82
N VAL A 533 -15.10 7.96 15.84
CA VAL A 533 -14.63 8.28 14.49
C VAL A 533 -15.23 9.61 14.07
N GLU A 534 -14.40 10.50 13.56
CA GLU A 534 -14.83 11.78 12.98
C GLU A 534 -14.57 11.74 11.47
N GLU A 535 -15.61 11.99 10.68
CA GLU A 535 -15.54 12.07 9.22
C GLU A 535 -15.96 13.48 8.77
N ARG A 536 -15.23 14.08 7.83
CA ARG A 536 -15.53 15.40 7.27
C ARG A 536 -16.12 15.27 5.87
N ILE A 537 -17.32 15.81 5.68
CA ILE A 537 -18.06 15.76 4.41
C ILE A 537 -18.24 17.18 3.88
N GLN A 538 -17.44 17.56 2.88
CA GLN A 538 -17.53 18.86 2.24
C GLN A 538 -18.63 18.90 1.17
N PHE A 539 -19.37 20.01 1.10
CA PHE A 539 -20.41 20.26 0.10
C PHE A 539 -20.52 21.75 -0.21
N ARG A 540 -21.07 22.11 -1.38
CA ARG A 540 -21.23 23.51 -1.81
C ARG A 540 -22.63 24.05 -1.50
N ILE A 541 -22.70 25.27 -0.97
CA ILE A 541 -23.94 25.95 -0.58
C ILE A 541 -24.49 26.76 -1.77
N ASN A 542 -25.69 26.38 -2.23
CA ASN A 542 -26.27 26.91 -3.48
C ASN A 542 -27.52 27.79 -3.29
N ARG A 543 -28.04 27.95 -2.07
CA ARG A 543 -29.34 28.62 -1.77
C ARG A 543 -29.23 29.58 -0.59
N VAL A 544 -29.80 30.78 -0.70
CA VAL A 544 -29.87 31.75 0.41
C VAL A 544 -30.98 31.33 1.39
N GLY A 545 -30.81 31.62 2.68
CA GLY A 545 -31.82 31.43 3.72
C GLY A 545 -31.59 30.20 4.59
N LYS A 546 -32.65 29.73 5.25
CA LYS A 546 -32.59 28.50 6.07
C LYS A 546 -32.52 27.26 5.18
N GLN A 547 -31.61 26.36 5.49
CA GLN A 547 -31.49 25.03 4.90
C GLN A 547 -31.55 23.97 6.00
N SER A 548 -32.07 22.79 5.66
CA SER A 548 -32.00 21.61 6.51
C SER A 548 -31.39 20.45 5.72
N VAL A 549 -30.36 19.84 6.30
CA VAL A 549 -29.57 18.76 5.70
C VAL A 549 -29.57 17.59 6.68
N ILE A 550 -29.77 16.38 6.14
CA ILE A 550 -29.79 15.15 6.93
C ILE A 550 -28.48 14.40 6.70
N ALA A 551 -27.71 14.19 7.78
CA ALA A 551 -26.68 13.18 7.82
C ALA A 551 -27.35 11.83 8.11
N LEU A 552 -27.14 10.82 7.25
CA LEU A 552 -27.68 9.47 7.38
C LEU A 552 -26.54 8.46 7.38
N ALA A 553 -26.23 7.88 8.55
CA ALA A 553 -25.23 6.84 8.71
C ALA A 553 -25.88 5.44 8.69
N MET A 554 -25.60 4.70 7.62
CA MET A 554 -26.08 3.33 7.40
C MET A 554 -25.00 2.30 7.71
N CYS A 555 -25.31 1.31 8.55
CA CYS A 555 -24.41 0.17 8.78
C CYS A 555 -24.49 -0.80 7.58
N ASP A 556 -23.37 -1.28 7.04
CA ASP A 556 -23.39 -2.23 5.92
C ASP A 556 -23.59 -3.70 6.32
N SER A 557 -23.59 -3.99 7.63
CA SER A 557 -23.51 -5.35 8.19
C SER A 557 -24.70 -5.75 9.07
N TYR A 558 -25.44 -4.79 9.59
CA TYR A 558 -26.62 -5.01 10.45
C TYR A 558 -27.78 -4.13 9.98
N SER A 559 -29.01 -4.64 10.10
CA SER A 559 -30.24 -3.89 9.83
C SER A 559 -30.95 -3.47 11.12
N GLY A 560 -31.57 -2.30 11.15
CA GLY A 560 -32.17 -1.71 12.35
C GLY A 560 -31.15 -1.09 13.32
N CYS A 561 -29.97 -0.71 12.84
CA CYS A 561 -28.92 -0.01 13.62
C CYS A 561 -28.55 1.36 13.02
N ASP A 562 -29.31 1.84 12.05
CA ASP A 562 -29.01 3.06 11.31
C ASP A 562 -29.30 4.32 12.13
N CYS A 563 -28.54 5.38 11.86
CA CYS A 563 -28.62 6.64 12.59
C CYS A 563 -28.82 7.81 11.62
N ALA A 564 -29.68 8.76 11.99
CA ALA A 564 -29.87 10.00 11.26
C ALA A 564 -29.77 11.20 12.20
N ALA A 565 -29.17 12.29 11.72
CA ALA A 565 -29.11 13.58 12.39
C ALA A 565 -29.54 14.65 11.40
N GLU A 566 -30.56 15.44 11.76
CA GLU A 566 -30.98 16.59 10.97
C GLU A 566 -30.30 17.86 11.49
N ILE A 567 -29.74 18.64 10.57
CA ILE A 567 -28.91 19.80 10.84
C ILE A 567 -29.58 21.00 10.15
N GLU A 568 -30.07 21.96 10.93
CA GLU A 568 -30.55 23.24 10.42
C GLU A 568 -29.43 24.28 10.47
N PHE A 569 -29.24 25.02 9.37
CA PHE A 569 -28.35 26.19 9.32
C PHE A 569 -28.93 27.29 8.43
N ARG A 570 -28.35 28.49 8.49
CA ARG A 570 -28.72 29.62 7.62
C ARG A 570 -27.51 30.01 6.77
N ALA A 571 -27.71 30.06 5.45
CA ALA A 571 -26.79 30.70 4.52
C ALA A 571 -27.23 32.15 4.26
N TYR A 572 -26.30 33.10 4.33
CA TYR A 572 -26.53 34.51 4.04
C TYR A 572 -26.19 34.86 2.59
N HIS A 573 -26.76 35.95 2.08
CA HIS A 573 -26.32 36.53 0.81
C HIS A 573 -24.92 37.16 0.99
N PRO A 574 -24.02 37.12 -0.01
CA PRO A 574 -22.72 37.80 0.07
C PRO A 574 -22.82 39.30 0.39
N GLU A 575 -23.95 39.95 0.06
CA GLU A 575 -24.23 41.36 0.39
C GLU A 575 -24.74 41.55 1.83
N GLU A 576 -25.38 40.56 2.46
CA GLU A 576 -25.80 40.61 3.88
C GLU A 576 -24.58 40.48 4.82
N LYS A 577 -23.56 39.73 4.38
CA LYS A 577 -22.34 39.42 5.11
C LYS A 577 -21.11 39.54 4.18
N PRO A 578 -20.73 40.76 3.77
CA PRO A 578 -19.57 40.97 2.92
C PRO A 578 -18.30 40.59 3.67
N ARG A 579 -17.60 39.57 3.18
CA ARG A 579 -16.33 39.11 3.75
C ARG A 579 -15.20 40.07 3.35
N PRO A 580 -14.36 40.53 4.28
CA PRO A 580 -13.18 41.32 3.92
C PRO A 580 -12.20 40.40 3.19
N VAL A 581 -12.02 40.62 1.88
CA VAL A 581 -11.00 39.90 1.11
C VAL A 581 -9.63 40.32 1.65
N TRP A 582 -8.93 39.39 2.30
CA TRP A 582 -7.55 39.61 2.74
C TRP A 582 -6.62 39.46 1.54
N ILE A 583 -6.30 40.59 0.92
CA ILE A 583 -5.29 40.70 -0.14
C ILE A 583 -3.91 40.66 0.52
N HIS A 584 -2.97 39.86 0.01
CA HIS A 584 -1.64 39.80 0.61
C HIS A 584 -0.93 41.15 0.44
N PRO A 585 -0.12 41.63 1.41
CA PRO A 585 0.65 42.86 1.26
C PRO A 585 1.69 42.84 0.14
N GLU A 586 1.92 41.69 -0.50
CA GLU A 586 2.74 41.55 -1.71
C GLU A 586 1.90 41.60 -2.99
N ASP A 587 0.66 41.10 -2.99
CA ASP A 587 -0.28 41.27 -4.12
C ASP A 587 -0.56 42.77 -4.35
N LEU A 588 -0.78 43.51 -3.26
CA LEU A 588 -0.93 44.96 -3.27
C LEU A 588 0.31 45.70 -3.80
N ARG A 589 1.51 45.10 -3.69
CA ARG A 589 2.74 45.67 -4.28
C ARG A 589 2.90 45.29 -5.74
N LEU A 590 2.44 44.11 -6.17
CA LEU A 590 2.44 43.70 -7.58
C LEU A 590 1.51 44.60 -8.43
N ASP A 591 0.45 45.17 -7.84
CA ASP A 591 -0.39 46.21 -8.46
C ASP A 591 0.29 47.61 -8.48
N GLU A 592 1.26 47.87 -7.58
CA GLU A 592 2.07 49.10 -7.57
C GLU A 592 3.35 49.00 -8.41
N GLU A 593 3.86 47.79 -8.67
CA GLU A 593 5.02 47.54 -9.52
C GLU A 593 4.68 47.81 -11.00
N PRO A 594 5.45 48.66 -11.70
CA PRO A 594 5.22 48.90 -13.12
C PRO A 594 5.44 47.60 -13.89
N THR A 595 4.42 47.19 -14.65
CA THR A 595 4.49 45.95 -15.46
C THR A 595 5.76 45.92 -16.33
N LEU A 596 6.26 44.72 -16.66
CA LEU A 596 7.46 44.56 -17.52
C LEU A 596 7.38 45.36 -18.83
N PHE A 597 6.17 45.53 -19.37
CA PHE A 597 5.91 46.34 -20.57
C PHE A 597 6.03 47.85 -20.30
N GLN A 598 5.58 48.32 -19.13
CA GLN A 598 5.74 49.70 -18.67
C GLN A 598 7.18 50.02 -18.27
N GLN A 599 7.94 49.05 -17.73
CA GLN A 599 9.38 49.18 -17.52
C GLN A 599 10.13 49.34 -18.85
N MET A 600 9.92 48.44 -19.82
CA MET A 600 10.52 48.58 -21.16
C MET A 600 10.16 49.91 -21.84
N LEU A 601 8.90 50.36 -21.76
CA LEU A 601 8.51 51.66 -22.29
C LEU A 601 9.21 52.82 -21.55
N GLY A 602 9.34 52.73 -20.23
CA GLY A 602 10.07 53.73 -19.43
C GLY A 602 11.56 53.81 -19.80
N GLU A 603 12.21 52.66 -20.03
CA GLU A 603 13.59 52.63 -20.53
C GLU A 603 13.70 53.20 -21.96
N ILE A 604 12.74 52.89 -22.85
CA ILE A 604 12.71 53.45 -24.21
C ILE A 604 12.60 54.98 -24.16
N TYR A 605 11.65 55.55 -23.43
CA TYR A 605 11.49 57.01 -23.33
C TYR A 605 12.66 57.70 -22.63
N ASN A 606 13.23 57.11 -21.56
CA ASN A 606 14.42 57.65 -20.90
C ASN A 606 15.72 57.45 -21.70
N SER A 607 15.71 56.65 -22.77
CA SER A 607 16.84 56.48 -23.69
C SER A 607 16.79 57.42 -24.92
N SER A 608 15.73 58.24 -25.03
CA SER A 608 15.48 59.15 -26.16
C SER A 608 15.59 60.63 -25.81
N ASP A 609 16.43 60.99 -24.81
CA ASP A 609 16.84 62.38 -24.54
C ASP A 609 17.89 62.87 -25.57
N GLU A 610 17.53 62.87 -26.86
CA GLU A 610 18.12 63.75 -27.88
C GLU A 610 17.01 64.62 -28.50
N GLU A 611 17.33 65.88 -28.78
CA GLU A 611 16.33 66.95 -28.94
C GLU A 611 15.48 66.86 -30.22
N GLU A 612 14.15 66.72 -30.10
CA GLU A 612 13.24 67.24 -31.13
C GLU A 612 11.89 67.70 -30.54
N SER A 613 11.67 69.03 -30.48
CA SER A 613 10.44 69.64 -30.00
C SER A 613 9.37 69.66 -31.09
N PHE A 614 8.34 68.81 -30.98
CA PHE A 614 7.25 68.73 -31.94
C PHE A 614 5.89 69.08 -31.30
N ASP A 615 5.49 70.35 -31.39
CA ASP A 615 4.18 70.84 -30.92
C ASP A 615 3.04 70.29 -31.79
N LEU A 616 2.26 69.33 -31.27
CA LEU A 616 1.01 68.86 -31.88
C LEU A 616 -0.12 68.65 -30.85
N ASP A 617 -1.10 69.55 -30.92
CA ASP A 617 -2.50 69.48 -30.47
C ASP A 617 -2.85 68.94 -29.06
N GLU A 618 -3.30 69.87 -28.19
CA GLU A 618 -4.05 69.56 -26.98
C GLU A 618 -5.41 68.89 -27.28
N ASN A 619 -5.50 67.55 -27.38
CA ASN A 619 -6.80 66.87 -27.27
C ASN A 619 -6.82 65.36 -26.92
N MET A 620 -6.11 64.91 -25.87
CA MET A 620 -6.45 63.64 -25.21
C MET A 620 -6.19 63.58 -23.69
N ARG A 621 -6.78 64.49 -22.91
CA ARG A 621 -6.77 64.40 -21.44
C ARG A 621 -7.78 63.35 -20.93
N VAL A 622 -7.39 62.08 -20.90
CA VAL A 622 -8.15 61.01 -20.21
C VAL A 622 -8.07 61.23 -18.70
N ALA A 623 -9.12 61.83 -18.12
CA ALA A 623 -9.15 62.21 -16.72
C ALA A 623 -9.36 61.00 -15.78
N VAL A 624 -8.27 60.36 -15.35
CA VAL A 624 -8.29 59.36 -14.28
C VAL A 624 -8.66 60.04 -12.96
N LYS A 625 -9.90 59.84 -12.52
CA LYS A 625 -10.41 60.36 -11.23
C LYS A 625 -9.69 59.69 -10.06
N LYS A 626 -8.71 60.37 -9.46
CA LYS A 626 -8.29 60.08 -8.09
C LYS A 626 -9.49 60.29 -7.15
N LYS A 627 -10.05 59.21 -6.62
CA LYS A 627 -11.04 59.26 -5.53
C LYS A 627 -10.24 59.21 -4.21
N ALA A 628 -10.29 60.29 -3.43
CA ALA A 628 -9.56 60.35 -2.16
C ALA A 628 -10.16 59.36 -1.13
N PRO A 629 -9.34 58.77 -0.24
CA PRO A 629 -9.82 58.14 0.99
C PRO A 629 -10.43 59.20 1.92
N GLU A 630 -11.38 58.78 2.76
CA GLU A 630 -12.06 59.63 3.72
C GLU A 630 -11.47 59.41 5.12
N GLU A 631 -10.80 60.42 5.68
CA GLU A 631 -10.10 60.30 6.97
C GLU A 631 -11.05 60.37 8.17
N ALA A 632 -11.05 59.32 8.99
CA ALA A 632 -11.64 59.36 10.33
C ALA A 632 -10.66 60.01 11.32
N LYS A 633 -11.04 61.15 11.90
CA LYS A 633 -10.26 61.81 12.98
C LYS A 633 -10.17 60.92 14.24
N PRO A 634 -9.09 61.09 15.03
CA PRO A 634 -9.25 61.95 16.21
C PRO A 634 -8.11 62.95 16.44
N GLN A 635 -8.51 64.17 16.81
CA GLN A 635 -7.73 65.18 17.53
C GLN A 635 -8.14 65.09 19.03
N ASP A 636 -7.35 65.48 20.03
CA ASP A 636 -6.01 66.10 20.12
C ASP A 636 -5.48 65.80 21.57
N ALA A 637 -4.24 66.04 22.03
CA ALA A 637 -3.06 66.76 21.49
C ALA A 637 -1.76 66.31 22.20
N ALA A 638 -0.63 66.84 21.69
CA ALA A 638 0.65 67.12 22.39
C ALA A 638 1.63 65.96 22.71
N GLY A 639 2.91 66.15 22.34
CA GLY A 639 4.05 65.38 22.87
C GLY A 639 5.13 64.97 21.84
N SER A 640 6.02 65.89 21.46
CA SER A 640 7.09 65.64 20.48
C SER A 640 8.33 64.93 21.06
N ALA A 641 8.91 63.95 20.35
CA ALA A 641 10.37 63.83 20.14
C ALA A 641 10.77 62.74 19.11
N GLN A 642 11.95 62.94 18.49
CA GLN A 642 12.66 62.09 17.53
C GLN A 642 13.09 60.72 18.12
N GLY A 643 13.44 59.67 17.33
CA GLY A 643 13.53 59.49 15.87
C GLY A 643 14.53 58.36 15.49
N ALA A 644 14.55 57.92 14.22
CA ALA A 644 15.43 56.84 13.67
C ALA A 644 15.20 55.42 14.31
N ALA A 645 15.74 54.27 13.87
CA ALA A 645 16.11 53.66 12.56
C ALA A 645 16.50 52.17 12.86
N GLN A 646 16.63 51.17 11.95
CA GLN A 646 16.44 51.03 10.50
C GLN A 646 16.28 49.52 10.13
N THR A 647 15.79 49.22 8.91
CA THR A 647 16.03 47.99 8.09
C THR A 647 16.23 46.61 8.74
N SER A 648 15.34 45.66 8.41
CA SER A 648 15.76 44.32 7.96
C SER A 648 16.21 44.37 6.49
N PRO A 649 16.92 43.34 5.99
CA PRO A 649 16.28 42.53 4.94
C PRO A 649 16.54 41.02 5.08
N SER A 650 15.94 40.25 4.18
CA SER A 650 16.02 38.78 4.12
C SER A 650 17.21 38.27 3.30
N THR A 651 17.50 36.96 3.40
CA THR A 651 17.59 36.05 2.24
C THR A 651 17.68 34.59 2.71
N ALA A 652 17.37 33.64 1.81
CA ALA A 652 17.24 32.22 2.14
C ALA A 652 18.42 31.38 1.65
N ALA A 653 18.75 30.32 2.41
CA ALA A 653 19.38 29.10 1.90
C ALA A 653 19.13 27.95 2.87
N ALA A 654 18.55 26.83 2.40
CA ALA A 654 18.34 25.63 3.21
C ALA A 654 19.19 24.48 2.65
N SER A 655 20.19 24.00 3.41
CA SER A 655 20.95 22.81 3.05
C SER A 655 21.52 22.07 4.28
N ALA A 656 21.07 20.82 4.41
CA ALA A 656 21.76 19.65 4.96
C ALA A 656 22.62 19.72 6.26
N LYS A 657 22.20 18.88 7.23
CA LYS A 657 22.97 18.06 8.21
C LYS A 657 23.28 18.57 9.64
N ASN A 658 23.09 17.59 10.53
CA ASN A 658 23.91 17.17 11.69
C ASN A 658 23.57 17.64 13.12
N GLU A 659 23.85 16.71 14.05
CA GLU A 659 24.14 16.88 15.49
C GLU A 659 22.99 17.31 16.45
N ASN A 660 22.95 16.87 17.72
CA ASN A 660 23.48 15.65 18.37
C ASN A 660 22.78 15.39 19.74
N ALA A 661 23.04 14.23 20.36
CA ALA A 661 23.07 13.94 21.81
C ALA A 661 21.99 14.56 22.77
N SER A 662 21.10 13.76 23.38
CA SER A 662 21.24 13.22 24.77
C SER A 662 20.72 14.17 25.87
N PRO A 663 20.57 13.77 27.17
CA PRO A 663 20.76 12.47 27.85
C PRO A 663 19.41 11.79 28.24
N GLN A 664 19.31 10.47 28.41
CA GLN A 664 19.81 9.65 29.54
C GLN A 664 19.43 10.18 30.95
N THR A 665 18.54 9.46 31.62
CA THR A 665 18.35 9.48 33.09
C THR A 665 18.74 8.13 33.67
N VAL A 666 19.20 8.11 34.92
CA VAL A 666 19.79 6.94 35.57
C VAL A 666 19.00 6.56 36.82
N SER A 667 18.57 5.31 36.88
CA SER A 667 18.32 4.54 38.10
C SER A 667 18.65 3.08 37.78
N GLY A 668 19.20 2.28 38.69
CA GLY A 668 19.44 2.52 40.11
C GLY A 668 19.10 1.22 40.83
N GLU A 669 20.12 0.48 41.25
CA GLU A 669 19.95 -0.88 41.77
C GLU A 669 19.33 -0.88 43.16
N GLU A 670 18.41 -1.81 43.41
CA GLU A 670 18.26 -2.38 44.74
C GLU A 670 17.75 -3.83 44.64
N GLN A 671 18.59 -4.77 45.06
CA GLN A 671 18.23 -6.17 45.32
C GLN A 671 18.34 -6.42 46.82
N ASN A 672 17.27 -6.91 47.48
CA ASN A 672 17.35 -7.83 48.62
C ASN A 672 15.95 -8.22 49.12
N GLY A 673 15.87 -9.34 49.85
CA GLY A 673 14.73 -9.66 50.73
C GLY A 673 13.76 -10.71 50.21
N ALA A 674 14.08 -11.99 50.40
CA ALA A 674 13.12 -13.08 50.26
C ALA A 674 13.44 -14.25 51.22
N GLU A 675 12.78 -14.29 52.39
CA GLU A 675 12.42 -15.49 53.18
C GLU A 675 11.33 -15.09 54.20
N LYS A 676 10.15 -15.72 54.17
CA LYS A 676 9.68 -16.84 55.03
C LYS A 676 9.50 -16.51 56.52
N GLU A 677 8.25 -16.52 56.98
CA GLU A 677 7.67 -17.63 57.77
C GLU A 677 6.14 -17.51 57.79
N GLY A 678 5.39 -18.63 57.83
CA GLY A 678 3.92 -18.57 57.70
C GLY A 678 3.16 -19.88 57.47
N GLN A 679 3.53 -20.96 58.17
CA GLN A 679 3.02 -22.35 58.07
C GLN A 679 3.50 -23.14 56.83
#